data_AF-A0A5C0VK59-F1
#
_entry.id   AF-A0A5C0VK59-F1
#
_cell.length_a   1.000
_cell.length_b   1.000
_cell.length_c   1.000
_cell.angle_alpha   90.00
_cell.angle_beta   90.00
_cell.angle_gamma   90.00
#
_symmetry.space_group_name_H-M   'P 1'
#
loop_
_entity.id
_entity.type
_entity.pdbx_description
1 polymer ?
#
loop_
_entity_poly.entity_id
_entity_poly.type
_entity_poly.pdbx_seq_one_letter_code
_entity_poly.pdbx_strand_id
1 'polypeptide(L)'
;MKTIVFSVLVMFFFLAFNALAQDTTSYVSQKYRPLYHFSPAKGWIGDPDGLVYKNGYFHLYWWGHAISKDLVHWSEQPRPMKQNKNFSFFSGSVVVDNNNTSGFGKESFIAVFTRHFRGDSLPETQILAVSQDSGKSYSLFEGNPVLDVNKVYFRDPQVFWHEPSSSWKMVVAVPDIQQIQIFESKDLKNWKFCSSFEGLGAQNSFWECPDLFEVPVAGSTIKKWAMIIGRGPNRVQYFIGEFDGKKFTADTDFTDYLRFGKGIDGEVFDDFESGTKEWVVKNSAFFGLSPRHISGYLGNSFVGTATDKHSTGIMKSKTFKINHNAINFLIAGGLHPDTTCIKLVVDGKTVRMTSGDNTNVFKWHGWDVRDLKGKNAFIEIVDRDTTSKLGFIAVDHILFSDKLYDQGLEHALWLDYGPDYYATRTWRNYDNNRSFRDTVFSIGWMGNWDYANKVPTTWGKGFESLPRTLTLKKSDYGYRLIQMPVTALNQLRSNLFSGSAIKLKKNQNWKKVKPKRNSYEIDLEVNPGNDIFGINLLVGDGRKLVLSYDPSIAVLTLDRSNCTDYLSDKEFTKLFAKKIQSPLNMHNEKLRMRIFVDQSSIEIFNNDGESVISAVTFPATDQTGVEFFTEGNDAILNTLNVWNLNTIWKGSVTSK
;
A
#
# COMPACT_ATOMS: atom_id res chain seq x y z
N MET A 1 64.86 -55.78 0.43
CA MET A 1 63.97 -55.29 -0.66
C MET A 1 62.60 -55.02 -0.06
N LYS A 2 62.13 -53.77 -0.15
CA LYS A 2 60.86 -53.29 0.42
C LYS A 2 59.75 -53.37 -0.63
N THR A 3 58.60 -53.89 -0.25
CA THR A 3 57.38 -53.86 -1.06
C THR A 3 56.64 -52.55 -0.79
N ILE A 4 56.42 -51.75 -1.84
CA ILE A 4 55.72 -50.45 -1.78
C ILE A 4 54.27 -50.66 -2.22
N VAL A 5 53.33 -50.27 -1.36
CA VAL A 5 51.90 -50.18 -1.62
C VAL A 5 51.62 -48.82 -2.28
N PHE A 6 50.98 -48.81 -3.45
CA PHE A 6 50.51 -47.59 -4.12
C PHE A 6 49.06 -47.31 -3.71
N SER A 7 48.86 -46.23 -2.94
CA SER A 7 47.53 -45.69 -2.64
C SER A 7 47.09 -44.74 -3.77
N VAL A 8 45.92 -44.99 -4.35
CA VAL A 8 45.26 -44.13 -5.34
C VAL A 8 44.56 -42.98 -4.63
N LEU A 9 45.01 -41.75 -4.86
CA LEU A 9 44.39 -40.52 -4.35
C LEU A 9 43.28 -40.09 -5.32
N VAL A 10 42.02 -40.24 -4.92
CA VAL A 10 40.86 -39.69 -5.64
C VAL A 10 40.72 -38.21 -5.29
N MET A 11 40.93 -37.34 -6.27
CA MET A 11 40.86 -35.89 -6.14
C MET A 11 39.41 -35.43 -6.34
N PHE A 12 38.71 -35.14 -5.23
CA PHE A 12 37.38 -34.51 -5.27
C PHE A 12 37.53 -33.03 -5.66
N PHE A 13 37.04 -32.64 -6.84
CA PHE A 13 36.82 -31.24 -7.19
C PHE A 13 35.61 -30.71 -6.40
N PHE A 14 35.86 -30.06 -5.26
CA PHE A 14 34.88 -29.18 -4.64
C PHE A 14 34.81 -27.86 -5.44
N LEU A 15 33.74 -27.68 -6.22
CA LEU A 15 33.34 -26.37 -6.71
C LEU A 15 32.86 -25.54 -5.52
N ALA A 16 33.77 -24.76 -4.93
CA ALA A 16 33.45 -23.76 -3.94
C ALA A 16 32.60 -22.66 -4.58
N PHE A 17 31.32 -22.61 -4.22
CA PHE A 17 30.50 -21.42 -4.43
C PHE A 17 31.08 -20.28 -3.59
N ASN A 18 31.81 -19.36 -4.23
CA ASN A 18 32.10 -18.06 -3.62
C ASN A 18 30.81 -17.22 -3.64
N ALA A 19 29.97 -17.41 -2.62
CA ALA A 19 29.04 -16.35 -2.24
C ALA A 19 29.92 -15.17 -1.80
N LEU A 20 29.73 -13.99 -2.41
CA LEU A 20 30.35 -12.76 -1.93
C LEU A 20 29.89 -12.54 -0.49
N ALA A 21 30.78 -12.80 0.48
CA ALA A 21 30.54 -12.44 1.86
C ALA A 21 30.45 -10.91 1.94
N GLN A 22 29.24 -10.39 2.14
CA GLN A 22 28.99 -8.97 2.29
C GLN A 22 29.51 -8.49 3.65
N ASP A 23 30.39 -7.48 3.68
CA ASP A 23 30.92 -6.93 4.93
C ASP A 23 29.81 -6.21 5.71
N THR A 24 29.30 -6.87 6.75
CA THR A 24 28.14 -6.41 7.56
C THR A 24 28.43 -5.17 8.37
N THR A 25 29.69 -4.93 8.71
CA THR A 25 30.09 -3.69 9.39
C THR A 25 29.76 -2.49 8.50
N SER A 26 29.87 -2.65 7.18
CA SER A 26 29.54 -1.58 6.23
C SER A 26 28.04 -1.34 6.05
N TYR A 27 27.18 -2.37 6.11
CA TYR A 27 25.73 -2.21 5.93
C TYR A 27 25.07 -1.61 7.16
N VAL A 28 25.41 -2.15 8.33
CA VAL A 28 24.77 -1.80 9.60
C VAL A 28 25.12 -0.36 10.04
N SER A 29 26.25 0.18 9.55
CA SER A 29 26.72 1.55 9.83
C SER A 29 26.23 2.59 8.82
N GLN A 30 25.67 2.19 7.68
CA GLN A 30 25.14 3.12 6.69
C GLN A 30 23.89 3.81 7.21
N LYS A 31 23.86 5.14 7.12
CA LYS A 31 22.70 5.94 7.51
C LYS A 31 21.46 5.51 6.72
N TYR A 32 20.34 5.34 7.41
CA TYR A 32 19.03 4.96 6.86
C TYR A 32 18.99 3.59 6.14
N ARG A 33 20.01 2.73 6.27
CA ARG A 33 19.99 1.41 5.66
C ARG A 33 19.05 0.51 6.48
N PRO A 34 17.95 -0.01 5.91
CA PRO A 34 17.10 -0.95 6.63
C PRO A 34 17.92 -2.17 7.06
N LEU A 35 17.64 -2.68 8.24
CA LEU A 35 18.38 -3.77 8.86
C LEU A 35 17.66 -5.10 8.75
N TYR A 36 16.35 -5.07 8.55
CA TYR A 36 15.54 -6.28 8.37
C TYR A 36 14.52 -6.17 7.24
N HIS A 37 14.66 -5.16 6.39
CA HIS A 37 13.99 -5.06 5.09
C HIS A 37 15.01 -5.33 3.97
N PHE A 38 14.56 -5.95 2.88
CA PHE A 38 15.45 -6.18 1.75
C PHE A 38 15.73 -4.87 1.00
N SER A 39 17.01 -4.63 0.72
CA SER A 39 17.46 -3.62 -0.23
C SER A 39 18.71 -4.11 -0.95
N PRO A 40 18.94 -3.73 -2.21
CA PRO A 40 20.14 -4.15 -2.94
C PRO A 40 21.40 -3.56 -2.30
N ALA A 41 22.55 -4.19 -2.50
CA ALA A 41 23.83 -3.73 -2.02
C ALA A 41 24.10 -2.27 -2.43
N LYS A 42 23.80 -1.96 -3.70
CA LYS A 42 23.89 -0.62 -4.29
C LYS A 42 22.83 -0.40 -5.35
N GLY A 43 22.47 0.86 -5.58
CA GLY A 43 21.63 1.27 -6.71
C GLY A 43 20.16 1.45 -6.35
N TRP A 44 19.30 1.43 -7.37
CA TRP A 44 17.86 1.64 -7.24
C TRP A 44 17.11 0.32 -7.19
N ILE A 45 16.17 0.20 -6.25
CA ILE A 45 15.10 -0.80 -6.27
C ILE A 45 13.75 -0.09 -6.27
N GLY A 46 12.84 -0.58 -7.11
CA GLY A 46 11.47 -0.12 -7.24
C GLY A 46 10.54 -1.29 -6.97
N ASP A 47 9.68 -1.55 -7.92
CA ASP A 47 8.69 -2.61 -7.91
C ASP A 47 9.32 -4.01 -7.66
N PRO A 48 8.74 -4.83 -6.78
CA PRO A 48 9.06 -6.24 -6.72
C PRO A 48 8.53 -6.95 -7.96
N ASP A 49 9.42 -7.63 -8.67
CA ASP A 49 9.15 -8.40 -9.88
C ASP A 49 9.33 -9.90 -9.65
N GLY A 50 8.71 -10.70 -10.51
CA GLY A 50 9.10 -12.10 -10.69
C GLY A 50 9.00 -13.01 -9.45
N LEU A 51 8.06 -12.74 -8.55
CA LEU A 51 7.95 -13.44 -7.27
C LEU A 51 7.56 -14.91 -7.43
N VAL A 52 8.54 -15.80 -7.37
CA VAL A 52 8.34 -17.25 -7.50
C VAL A 52 8.95 -18.01 -6.32
N TYR A 53 8.27 -19.05 -5.88
CA TYR A 53 8.82 -20.06 -4.98
C TYR A 53 9.08 -21.34 -5.77
N LYS A 54 10.37 -21.71 -5.88
CA LYS A 54 10.83 -22.89 -6.60
C LYS A 54 12.16 -23.36 -6.02
N ASN A 55 12.39 -24.68 -6.03
CA ASN A 55 13.60 -25.33 -5.51
C ASN A 55 13.91 -24.95 -4.05
N GLY A 56 12.87 -24.72 -3.24
CA GLY A 56 13.01 -24.36 -1.82
C GLY A 56 13.39 -22.89 -1.55
N TYR A 57 13.37 -22.02 -2.57
CA TYR A 57 13.69 -20.60 -2.43
C TYR A 57 12.53 -19.72 -2.86
N PHE A 58 12.30 -18.66 -2.09
CA PHE A 58 11.59 -17.46 -2.53
C PHE A 58 12.54 -16.62 -3.36
N HIS A 59 12.17 -16.36 -4.62
CA HIS A 59 12.88 -15.47 -5.51
C HIS A 59 12.21 -14.09 -5.46
N LEU A 60 13.02 -13.04 -5.37
CA LEU A 60 12.62 -11.65 -5.48
C LEU A 60 13.43 -11.04 -6.62
N TYR A 61 12.76 -10.52 -7.64
CA TYR A 61 13.40 -9.77 -8.71
C TYR A 61 13.02 -8.29 -8.62
N TRP A 62 13.82 -7.46 -9.26
CA TRP A 62 13.53 -6.08 -9.69
C TRP A 62 14.30 -5.83 -11.00
N TRP A 63 14.45 -6.93 -11.75
CA TRP A 63 15.50 -7.21 -12.74
C TRP A 63 16.94 -7.21 -12.21
N GLY A 64 17.16 -6.85 -10.94
CA GLY A 64 18.11 -7.56 -10.07
C GLY A 64 17.48 -8.82 -9.48
N HIS A 65 18.20 -9.53 -8.61
CA HIS A 65 17.72 -10.80 -8.06
C HIS A 65 18.23 -11.04 -6.64
N ALA A 66 17.36 -11.50 -5.76
CA ALA A 66 17.70 -12.06 -4.47
C ALA A 66 16.89 -13.33 -4.21
N ILE A 67 17.43 -14.21 -3.37
CA ILE A 67 16.74 -15.41 -2.91
C ILE A 67 16.72 -15.48 -1.38
N SER A 68 15.66 -16.06 -0.84
CA SER A 68 15.53 -16.36 0.58
C SER A 68 14.89 -17.74 0.78
N LYS A 69 15.20 -18.41 1.89
CA LYS A 69 14.50 -19.64 2.30
C LYS A 69 13.33 -19.37 3.23
N ASP A 70 13.28 -18.18 3.84
CA ASP A 70 12.41 -17.85 4.97
C ASP A 70 11.72 -16.48 4.83
N LEU A 71 11.85 -15.83 3.67
CA LEU A 71 11.41 -14.46 3.37
C LEU A 71 12.12 -13.36 4.18
N VAL A 72 13.05 -13.70 5.07
CA VAL A 72 13.68 -12.74 5.99
C VAL A 72 15.15 -12.57 5.65
N HIS A 73 15.91 -13.66 5.55
CA HIS A 73 17.32 -13.63 5.23
C HIS A 73 17.52 -13.75 3.73
N TRP A 74 17.86 -12.63 3.09
CA TRP A 74 18.05 -12.52 1.65
C TRP A 74 19.51 -12.65 1.25
N SER A 75 19.76 -13.39 0.18
CA SER A 75 21.04 -13.42 -0.52
C SER A 75 20.85 -12.77 -1.89
N GLU A 76 21.39 -11.57 -2.06
CA GLU A 76 21.47 -10.94 -3.39
C GLU A 76 22.30 -11.82 -4.33
N GLN A 77 21.82 -11.97 -5.55
CA GLN A 77 22.41 -12.77 -6.62
C GLN A 77 23.01 -11.86 -7.69
N PRO A 78 23.91 -12.37 -8.56
CA PRO A 78 24.32 -11.65 -9.75
C PRO A 78 23.11 -11.19 -10.58
N ARG A 79 23.23 -10.02 -11.21
CA ARG A 79 22.15 -9.48 -12.04
C ARG A 79 21.79 -10.48 -13.16
N PRO A 80 20.55 -10.97 -13.24
CA PRO A 80 20.20 -12.08 -14.12
C PRO A 80 19.91 -11.61 -15.56
N MET A 81 19.52 -10.35 -15.75
CA MET A 81 19.30 -9.74 -17.06
C MET A 81 20.54 -9.00 -17.55
N LYS A 82 20.96 -9.28 -18.79
CA LYS A 82 21.96 -8.47 -19.50
C LYS A 82 21.38 -7.09 -19.80
N GLN A 83 22.17 -6.04 -19.57
CA GLN A 83 21.75 -4.68 -19.90
C GLN A 83 21.42 -4.54 -21.39
N ASN A 84 20.39 -3.76 -21.70
CA ASN A 84 20.01 -3.40 -23.05
C ASN A 84 20.12 -1.87 -23.19
N LYS A 85 20.75 -1.39 -24.26
CA LYS A 85 20.93 0.05 -24.49
C LYS A 85 19.74 0.70 -25.20
N ASN A 86 18.87 -0.10 -25.83
CA ASN A 86 17.79 0.37 -26.69
C ASN A 86 16.47 0.53 -25.92
N PHE A 87 16.25 -0.27 -24.88
CA PHE A 87 15.03 -0.23 -24.07
C PHE A 87 15.32 -0.59 -22.62
N SER A 88 14.37 -0.22 -21.74
CA SER A 88 14.39 -0.54 -20.32
C SER A 88 13.49 -1.74 -20.02
N PHE A 89 13.91 -2.54 -19.04
CA PHE A 89 13.14 -3.64 -18.47
C PHE A 89 12.21 -3.03 -17.42
N PHE A 90 10.95 -2.82 -17.78
CA PHE A 90 9.90 -2.41 -16.84
C PHE A 90 9.29 -3.65 -16.18
N SER A 91 8.44 -3.42 -15.18
CA SER A 91 7.97 -4.44 -14.25
C SER A 91 7.25 -5.61 -14.95
N GLY A 92 7.22 -6.75 -14.27
CA GLY A 92 6.69 -7.99 -14.79
C GLY A 92 6.79 -9.17 -13.83
N SER A 93 6.62 -10.36 -14.37
CA SER A 93 6.49 -11.60 -13.61
C SER A 93 7.41 -12.69 -14.13
N VAL A 94 7.56 -13.74 -13.34
CA VAL A 94 8.31 -14.95 -13.67
C VAL A 94 7.38 -16.12 -13.39
N VAL A 95 7.38 -17.09 -14.29
CA VAL A 95 6.68 -18.37 -14.12
C VAL A 95 7.63 -19.53 -14.36
N VAL A 96 7.30 -20.70 -13.81
CA VAL A 96 8.06 -21.93 -14.07
C VAL A 96 7.22 -22.84 -14.96
N ASP A 97 7.70 -23.08 -16.18
CA ASP A 97 7.02 -23.92 -17.17
C ASP A 97 7.35 -25.40 -16.94
N ASN A 98 6.77 -25.98 -15.89
CA ASN A 98 7.00 -27.38 -15.50
C ASN A 98 6.69 -28.39 -16.65
N ASN A 99 5.73 -28.05 -17.52
CA ASN A 99 5.25 -28.94 -18.58
C ASN A 99 5.87 -28.67 -19.95
N ASN A 100 6.81 -27.72 -20.06
CA ASN A 100 7.40 -27.30 -21.33
C ASN A 100 6.33 -26.89 -22.37
N THR A 101 5.27 -26.22 -21.93
CA THR A 101 4.23 -25.69 -22.81
C THR A 101 4.77 -24.64 -23.79
N SER A 102 5.81 -23.92 -23.39
CA SER A 102 6.51 -22.92 -24.20
C SER A 102 7.44 -23.51 -25.25
N GLY A 103 7.88 -24.76 -25.08
CA GLY A 103 8.89 -25.39 -25.92
C GLY A 103 10.34 -25.00 -25.59
N PHE A 104 10.58 -24.24 -24.51
CA PHE A 104 11.93 -23.82 -24.11
C PHE A 104 12.68 -24.85 -23.25
N GLY A 105 11.99 -25.84 -22.69
CA GLY A 105 12.53 -26.80 -21.73
C GLY A 105 11.56 -27.02 -20.57
N LYS A 106 11.64 -28.19 -19.93
CA LYS A 106 10.88 -28.41 -18.69
C LYS A 106 11.51 -27.63 -17.55
N GLU A 107 10.66 -27.10 -16.68
CA GLU A 107 11.05 -26.31 -15.51
C GLU A 107 11.84 -25.03 -15.84
N SER A 108 11.76 -24.57 -17.09
CA SER A 108 12.35 -23.30 -17.48
C SER A 108 11.66 -22.16 -16.75
N PHE A 109 12.46 -21.22 -16.25
CA PHE A 109 11.97 -19.97 -15.69
C PHE A 109 11.72 -19.02 -16.85
N ILE A 110 10.49 -18.56 -16.99
CA ILE A 110 10.08 -17.64 -18.06
C ILE A 110 9.73 -16.30 -17.41
N ALA A 111 10.56 -15.30 -17.65
CA ALA A 111 10.25 -13.92 -17.28
C ALA A 111 9.39 -13.30 -18.38
N VAL A 112 8.28 -12.67 -18.01
CA VAL A 112 7.40 -11.91 -18.92
C VAL A 112 7.26 -10.50 -18.37
N PHE A 113 7.59 -9.50 -19.19
CA PHE A 113 7.75 -8.13 -18.71
C PHE A 113 7.62 -7.08 -19.80
N THR A 114 7.54 -5.84 -19.37
CA THR A 114 7.31 -4.71 -20.24
C THR A 114 8.62 -4.23 -20.85
N ARG A 115 8.66 -4.15 -22.18
CA ARG A 115 9.68 -3.40 -22.92
C ARG A 115 9.24 -1.95 -23.04
N HIS A 116 10.00 -1.05 -22.44
CA HIS A 116 9.74 0.39 -22.48
C HIS A 116 10.87 1.13 -23.20
N PHE A 117 10.52 1.96 -24.18
CA PHE A 117 11.46 2.85 -24.86
C PHE A 117 11.42 4.24 -24.23
N ARG A 118 12.58 4.89 -24.14
CA ARG A 118 12.70 6.20 -23.49
C ARG A 118 11.79 7.25 -24.15
N GLY A 119 11.03 7.97 -23.33
CA GLY A 119 10.34 9.19 -23.73
C GLY A 119 8.88 9.01 -24.14
N ASP A 120 8.21 7.94 -23.68
CA ASP A 120 6.76 7.72 -23.74
C ASP A 120 6.14 7.99 -25.13
N SER A 121 6.90 7.69 -26.19
CA SER A 121 6.55 8.00 -27.58
C SER A 121 6.35 6.75 -28.43
N LEU A 122 6.75 5.59 -27.93
CA LEU A 122 6.60 4.30 -28.58
C LEU A 122 5.72 3.40 -27.72
N PRO A 123 4.99 2.44 -28.32
CA PRO A 123 4.21 1.48 -27.57
C PRO A 123 5.04 0.69 -26.55
N GLU A 124 4.47 0.56 -25.35
CA GLU A 124 4.93 -0.44 -24.39
C GLU A 124 4.45 -1.83 -24.86
N THR A 125 5.35 -2.80 -24.85
CA THR A 125 5.10 -4.14 -25.40
C THR A 125 5.53 -5.21 -24.43
N GLN A 126 4.82 -6.34 -24.40
CA GLN A 126 5.16 -7.44 -23.49
C GLN A 126 6.12 -8.40 -24.19
N ILE A 127 7.25 -8.62 -23.55
CA ILE A 127 8.34 -9.45 -24.04
C ILE A 127 8.65 -10.55 -23.01
N LEU A 128 9.30 -11.62 -23.46
CA LEU A 128 9.73 -12.69 -22.58
C LEU A 128 11.23 -12.99 -22.68
N ALA A 129 11.78 -13.51 -21.59
CA ALA A 129 13.12 -14.03 -21.51
C ALA A 129 13.13 -15.39 -20.77
N VAL A 130 14.08 -16.24 -21.13
CA VAL A 130 14.13 -17.64 -20.71
C VAL A 130 15.39 -17.90 -19.90
N SER A 131 15.22 -18.60 -18.78
CA SER A 131 16.31 -19.12 -17.96
C SER A 131 16.20 -20.65 -17.85
N GLN A 132 17.34 -21.32 -18.09
CA GLN A 132 17.51 -22.77 -17.92
C GLN A 132 18.35 -23.12 -16.68
N ASP A 133 18.73 -22.12 -15.89
CA ASP A 133 19.65 -22.23 -14.76
C ASP A 133 19.00 -21.82 -13.43
N SER A 134 17.69 -22.07 -13.31
CA SER A 134 16.86 -21.72 -12.15
C SER A 134 16.82 -20.22 -11.85
N GLY A 135 16.68 -19.41 -12.90
CA GLY A 135 16.49 -17.97 -12.81
C GLY A 135 17.76 -17.17 -12.51
N LYS A 136 18.96 -17.77 -12.66
CA LYS A 136 20.25 -17.10 -12.44
C LYS A 136 20.66 -16.21 -13.62
N SER A 137 20.34 -16.61 -14.84
CA SER A 137 20.55 -15.81 -16.03
C SER A 137 19.43 -16.00 -17.06
N TYR A 138 19.03 -14.93 -17.72
CA TYR A 138 17.98 -14.95 -18.74
C TYR A 138 18.50 -14.51 -20.10
N SER A 139 17.99 -15.17 -21.15
CA SER A 139 18.19 -14.79 -22.55
C SER A 139 16.86 -14.31 -23.14
N LEU A 140 16.88 -13.16 -23.81
CA LEU A 140 15.70 -12.64 -24.51
C LEU A 140 15.27 -13.64 -25.59
N PHE A 141 13.96 -13.88 -25.71
CA PHE A 141 13.42 -14.65 -26.81
C PHE A 141 13.48 -13.85 -28.12
N GLU A 142 13.93 -14.48 -29.19
CA GLU A 142 14.09 -13.82 -30.49
C GLU A 142 12.76 -13.38 -31.11
N GLY A 143 11.67 -14.10 -30.84
CA GLY A 143 10.33 -13.78 -31.34
C GLY A 143 9.61 -12.68 -30.58
N ASN A 144 10.31 -11.86 -29.79
CA ASN A 144 9.70 -10.74 -29.08
C ASN A 144 9.31 -9.58 -30.03
N PRO A 145 8.24 -8.82 -29.73
CA PRO A 145 7.37 -8.96 -28.57
C PRO A 145 6.34 -10.08 -28.73
N VAL A 146 5.92 -10.66 -27.60
CA VAL A 146 4.87 -11.70 -27.57
C VAL A 146 3.46 -11.14 -27.42
N LEU A 147 3.34 -9.87 -27.01
CA LEU A 147 2.08 -9.14 -27.03
C LEU A 147 2.33 -7.65 -27.29
N ASP A 148 1.64 -7.13 -28.29
CA ASP A 148 1.61 -5.71 -28.65
C ASP A 148 0.16 -5.33 -28.97
N VAL A 149 -0.37 -4.34 -28.25
CA VAL A 149 -1.72 -3.80 -28.46
C VAL A 149 -1.67 -2.37 -29.02
N ASN A 150 -0.49 -1.93 -29.45
CA ASN A 150 -0.21 -0.62 -30.03
C ASN A 150 -0.65 0.54 -29.13
N LYS A 151 -0.31 0.46 -27.84
CA LYS A 151 -0.58 1.52 -26.84
C LYS A 151 0.71 2.01 -26.20
N VAL A 152 0.82 3.32 -26.01
CA VAL A 152 1.96 3.96 -25.33
C VAL A 152 2.05 3.50 -23.88
N TYR A 153 0.92 3.36 -23.19
CA TYR A 153 0.86 2.85 -21.82
C TYR A 153 0.20 1.48 -21.80
N PHE A 154 1.00 0.44 -21.59
CA PHE A 154 0.56 -0.95 -21.54
C PHE A 154 1.64 -1.79 -20.86
N ARG A 155 1.49 -2.08 -19.56
CA ARG A 155 2.61 -2.59 -18.76
C ARG A 155 2.22 -3.45 -17.57
N ASP A 156 3.28 -3.96 -16.96
CA ASP A 156 3.33 -4.68 -15.69
C ASP A 156 2.67 -6.07 -15.69
N PRO A 157 2.94 -6.93 -16.70
CA PRO A 157 2.24 -8.19 -16.88
C PRO A 157 2.50 -9.16 -15.73
N GLN A 158 1.43 -9.60 -15.08
CA GLN A 158 1.44 -10.72 -14.15
C GLN A 158 0.92 -11.97 -14.85
N VAL A 159 1.79 -12.97 -14.98
CA VAL A 159 1.49 -14.24 -15.63
C VAL A 159 1.39 -15.36 -14.60
N PHE A 160 0.38 -16.22 -14.74
CA PHE A 160 0.21 -17.40 -13.91
C PHE A 160 -0.46 -18.54 -14.67
N TRP A 161 -0.23 -19.78 -14.22
CA TRP A 161 -0.94 -20.95 -14.73
C TRP A 161 -2.30 -21.08 -14.04
N HIS A 162 -3.37 -21.14 -14.82
CA HIS A 162 -4.72 -21.38 -14.29
C HIS A 162 -5.08 -22.86 -14.51
N GLU A 163 -4.96 -23.65 -13.44
CA GLU A 163 -5.19 -25.10 -13.46
C GLU A 163 -6.56 -25.49 -14.05
N PRO A 164 -7.69 -24.89 -13.61
CA PRO A 164 -9.01 -25.30 -14.09
C PRO A 164 -9.21 -25.18 -15.61
N SER A 165 -8.58 -24.18 -16.24
CA SER A 165 -8.65 -24.01 -17.71
C SER A 165 -7.41 -24.53 -18.45
N SER A 166 -6.44 -25.09 -17.73
CA SER A 166 -5.18 -25.62 -18.25
C SER A 166 -4.52 -24.67 -19.26
N SER A 167 -4.31 -23.42 -18.85
CA SER A 167 -3.75 -22.36 -19.71
C SER A 167 -3.10 -21.28 -18.87
N TRP A 168 -2.10 -20.60 -19.45
CA TRP A 168 -1.53 -19.40 -18.89
C TRP A 168 -2.51 -18.23 -18.98
N LYS A 169 -2.50 -17.39 -17.96
CA LYS A 169 -3.23 -16.12 -17.90
C LYS A 169 -2.24 -14.99 -17.71
N MET A 170 -2.49 -13.87 -18.36
CA MET A 170 -1.77 -12.62 -18.15
C MET A 170 -2.79 -11.56 -17.75
N VAL A 171 -2.56 -10.89 -16.62
CA VAL A 171 -3.22 -9.62 -16.30
C VAL A 171 -2.20 -8.50 -16.50
N VAL A 172 -2.58 -7.46 -17.23
CA VAL A 172 -1.67 -6.38 -17.65
C VAL A 172 -2.43 -5.06 -17.67
N ALA A 173 -1.80 -4.00 -17.19
CA ALA A 173 -2.46 -2.71 -17.06
C ALA A 173 -2.44 -1.93 -18.38
N VAL A 174 -3.52 -1.18 -18.61
CA VAL A 174 -3.57 -0.02 -19.50
C VAL A 174 -3.73 1.21 -18.59
N PRO A 175 -2.62 1.78 -18.11
CA PRO A 175 -2.62 2.64 -16.92
C PRO A 175 -3.41 3.93 -17.05
N ASP A 176 -3.33 4.59 -18.20
CA ASP A 176 -3.91 5.92 -18.47
C ASP A 176 -5.43 5.93 -18.49
N ILE A 177 -6.06 4.80 -18.83
CA ILE A 177 -7.51 4.62 -18.81
C ILE A 177 -7.99 3.72 -17.66
N GLN A 178 -7.13 3.43 -16.69
CA GLN A 178 -7.46 2.67 -15.47
C GLN A 178 -8.18 1.34 -15.79
N GLN A 179 -7.57 0.55 -16.70
CA GLN A 179 -8.11 -0.73 -17.14
C GLN A 179 -7.06 -1.84 -16.95
N ILE A 180 -7.48 -3.00 -16.45
CA ILE A 180 -6.66 -4.22 -16.47
C ILE A 180 -7.20 -5.14 -17.56
N GLN A 181 -6.35 -5.55 -18.49
CA GLN A 181 -6.69 -6.49 -19.54
C GLN A 181 -6.24 -7.91 -19.17
N ILE A 182 -7.07 -8.90 -19.50
CA ILE A 182 -6.82 -10.31 -19.24
C ILE A 182 -6.63 -11.03 -20.57
N PHE A 183 -5.53 -11.76 -20.71
CA PHE A 183 -5.21 -12.60 -21.86
C PHE A 183 -5.02 -14.06 -21.45
N GLU A 184 -5.19 -14.97 -22.40
CA GLU A 184 -4.86 -16.39 -22.23
C GLU A 184 -3.86 -16.88 -23.27
N SER A 185 -3.04 -17.85 -22.89
CA SER A 185 -2.09 -18.51 -23.78
C SER A 185 -1.95 -20.00 -23.44
N LYS A 186 -1.64 -20.80 -24.46
CA LYS A 186 -1.27 -22.22 -24.30
C LYS A 186 0.24 -22.43 -24.28
N ASP A 187 1.04 -21.44 -24.68
CA ASP A 187 2.48 -21.61 -24.94
C ASP A 187 3.34 -20.41 -24.51
N LEU A 188 2.79 -19.45 -23.77
CA LEU A 188 3.41 -18.19 -23.32
C LEU A 188 3.83 -17.22 -24.44
N LYS A 189 3.67 -17.61 -25.71
CA LYS A 189 4.11 -16.84 -26.89
C LYS A 189 2.93 -16.23 -27.62
N ASN A 190 1.83 -16.97 -27.76
CA ASN A 190 0.63 -16.56 -28.45
C ASN A 190 -0.45 -16.21 -27.43
N TRP A 191 -0.81 -14.92 -27.35
CA TRP A 191 -1.76 -14.40 -26.37
C TRP A 191 -3.08 -13.99 -27.03
N LYS A 192 -4.20 -14.44 -26.45
CA LYS A 192 -5.55 -14.08 -26.90
C LYS A 192 -6.26 -13.26 -25.83
N PHE A 193 -6.80 -12.10 -26.21
CA PHE A 193 -7.61 -11.28 -25.33
C PHE A 193 -8.84 -12.03 -24.82
N CYS A 194 -9.14 -11.90 -23.53
CA CYS A 194 -10.29 -12.52 -22.87
C CYS A 194 -11.31 -11.48 -22.41
N SER A 195 -10.88 -10.55 -21.54
CA SER A 195 -11.75 -9.54 -20.95
C SER A 195 -10.95 -8.37 -20.37
N SER A 196 -11.66 -7.37 -19.87
CA SER A 196 -11.09 -6.24 -19.13
C SER A 196 -11.82 -6.04 -17.80
N PHE A 197 -11.12 -5.45 -16.83
CA PHE A 197 -11.66 -4.94 -15.58
C PHE A 197 -11.37 -3.45 -15.44
N GLU A 198 -12.38 -2.65 -15.11
CA GLU A 198 -12.32 -1.18 -15.02
C GLU A 198 -13.54 -0.62 -14.25
N GLY A 199 -13.54 0.68 -13.97
CA GLY A 199 -14.73 1.41 -13.50
C GLY A 199 -15.13 1.17 -12.04
N LEU A 200 -14.21 0.72 -11.20
CA LEU A 200 -14.43 0.50 -9.77
C LEU A 200 -13.25 1.02 -8.95
N GLY A 201 -13.53 1.49 -7.73
CA GLY A 201 -12.51 1.99 -6.80
C GLY A 201 -11.83 3.27 -7.26
N ALA A 202 -10.61 3.49 -6.78
CA ALA A 202 -9.83 4.69 -7.04
C ALA A 202 -9.30 4.73 -8.48
N GLN A 203 -9.50 5.84 -9.18
CA GLN A 203 -9.23 5.98 -10.61
C GLN A 203 -8.51 7.30 -10.96
N ASN A 204 -8.19 8.16 -9.99
CA ASN A 204 -7.55 9.46 -10.23
C ASN A 204 -6.02 9.38 -10.46
N SER A 205 -5.52 8.27 -10.99
CA SER A 205 -4.14 8.11 -11.47
C SER A 205 -3.98 6.80 -12.24
N PHE A 206 -2.75 6.56 -12.70
CA PHE A 206 -2.37 5.35 -13.41
C PHE A 206 -2.63 4.09 -12.57
N TRP A 207 -3.24 3.09 -13.19
CA TRP A 207 -3.29 1.74 -12.66
C TRP A 207 -2.07 0.96 -13.13
N GLU A 208 -1.32 0.39 -12.21
CA GLU A 208 -0.05 -0.28 -12.44
C GLU A 208 0.03 -1.56 -11.60
N CYS A 209 0.98 -2.42 -11.92
CA CYS A 209 1.28 -3.64 -11.15
C CYS A 209 0.07 -4.50 -10.74
N PRO A 210 -0.81 -4.91 -11.67
CA PRO A 210 -1.95 -5.76 -11.33
C PRO A 210 -1.50 -7.17 -10.95
N ASP A 211 -2.06 -7.76 -9.89
CA ASP A 211 -1.86 -9.18 -9.56
C ASP A 211 -3.21 -9.83 -9.21
N LEU A 212 -3.43 -11.05 -9.70
CA LEU A 212 -4.68 -11.81 -9.58
C LEU A 212 -4.40 -13.21 -9.03
N PHE A 213 -4.96 -13.53 -7.88
CA PHE A 213 -4.66 -14.76 -7.12
C PHE A 213 -5.82 -15.21 -6.24
N GLU A 214 -5.81 -16.49 -5.85
CA GLU A 214 -6.73 -17.02 -4.84
C GLU A 214 -6.23 -16.72 -3.43
N VAL A 215 -7.12 -16.32 -2.54
CA VAL A 215 -6.85 -16.01 -1.13
C VAL A 215 -7.76 -16.85 -0.23
N PRO A 216 -7.22 -17.49 0.83
CA PRO A 216 -8.02 -18.24 1.78
C PRO A 216 -8.83 -17.31 2.70
N VAL A 217 -10.05 -17.71 3.00
CA VAL A 217 -10.88 -17.10 4.04
C VAL A 217 -10.49 -17.68 5.40
N ALA A 218 -10.07 -16.81 6.31
CA ALA A 218 -9.58 -17.16 7.64
C ALA A 218 -10.59 -18.02 8.41
N GLY A 219 -10.10 -19.11 9.00
CA GLY A 219 -10.93 -20.05 9.77
C GLY A 219 -11.88 -20.90 8.91
N SER A 220 -11.71 -20.95 7.59
CA SER A 220 -12.54 -21.75 6.68
C SER A 220 -11.73 -22.46 5.60
N THR A 221 -12.38 -23.34 4.84
CA THR A 221 -11.80 -23.98 3.64
C THR A 221 -12.07 -23.21 2.36
N ILE A 222 -12.80 -22.09 2.43
CA ILE A 222 -13.21 -21.30 1.28
C ILE A 222 -12.02 -20.46 0.78
N LYS A 223 -11.88 -20.38 -0.55
CA LYS A 223 -10.99 -19.44 -1.22
C LYS A 223 -11.81 -18.53 -2.13
N LYS A 224 -11.31 -17.32 -2.34
CA LYS A 224 -11.88 -16.31 -3.26
C LYS A 224 -10.76 -15.75 -4.11
N TRP A 225 -11.09 -15.21 -5.27
CA TRP A 225 -10.12 -14.48 -6.08
C TRP A 225 -9.98 -13.04 -5.57
N ALA A 226 -8.75 -12.57 -5.50
CA ALA A 226 -8.41 -11.18 -5.21
C ALA A 226 -7.60 -10.62 -6.37
N MET A 227 -7.95 -9.39 -6.77
CA MET A 227 -7.13 -8.58 -7.65
C MET A 227 -6.59 -7.38 -6.88
N ILE A 228 -5.28 -7.20 -6.86
CA ILE A 228 -4.63 -6.00 -6.34
C ILE A 228 -4.16 -5.14 -7.51
N ILE A 229 -4.26 -3.83 -7.35
CA ILE A 229 -3.87 -2.85 -8.38
C ILE A 229 -3.14 -1.71 -7.69
N GLY A 230 -1.93 -1.42 -8.16
CA GLY A 230 -1.22 -0.18 -7.83
C GLY A 230 -1.96 1.01 -8.43
N ARG A 231 -2.37 1.96 -7.58
CA ARG A 231 -2.84 3.27 -7.99
C ARG A 231 -1.69 4.24 -7.78
N GLY A 232 -1.04 4.62 -8.88
CA GLY A 232 0.10 5.52 -8.87
C GLY A 232 -0.23 6.85 -8.17
N PRO A 233 0.76 7.55 -7.62
CA PRO A 233 2.18 7.21 -7.55
C PRO A 233 2.57 6.20 -6.45
N ASN A 234 1.66 5.81 -5.54
CA ASN A 234 2.09 5.29 -4.23
C ASN A 234 0.98 4.65 -3.37
N ARG A 235 -0.07 4.09 -3.97
CA ARG A 235 -1.11 3.35 -3.23
C ARG A 235 -1.44 2.04 -3.90
N VAL A 236 -2.01 1.11 -3.13
CA VAL A 236 -2.53 -0.15 -3.66
C VAL A 236 -3.96 -0.32 -3.19
N GLN A 237 -4.86 -0.61 -4.13
CA GLN A 237 -6.23 -0.99 -3.86
C GLN A 237 -6.44 -2.45 -4.21
N TYR A 238 -7.54 -3.03 -3.72
CA TYR A 238 -7.87 -4.42 -4.00
C TYR A 238 -9.35 -4.63 -4.29
N PHE A 239 -9.65 -5.76 -4.93
CA PHE A 239 -10.98 -6.21 -5.31
C PHE A 239 -11.13 -7.69 -5.00
N ILE A 240 -12.25 -8.09 -4.39
CA ILE A 240 -12.56 -9.50 -4.10
C ILE A 240 -13.70 -9.96 -5.00
N GLY A 241 -13.60 -11.17 -5.51
CA GLY A 241 -14.59 -11.74 -6.41
C GLY A 241 -14.26 -13.15 -6.87
N GLU A 242 -14.70 -13.45 -8.08
CA GLU A 242 -14.50 -14.74 -8.76
C GLU A 242 -13.77 -14.57 -10.09
N PHE A 243 -13.00 -15.58 -10.48
CA PHE A 243 -12.35 -15.64 -11.78
C PHE A 243 -12.69 -16.96 -12.47
N ASP A 244 -13.32 -16.89 -13.64
CA ASP A 244 -13.76 -18.06 -14.41
C ASP A 244 -12.68 -18.61 -15.36
N GLY A 245 -11.45 -18.08 -15.28
CA GLY A 245 -10.38 -18.33 -16.22
C GLY A 245 -10.30 -17.33 -17.38
N LYS A 246 -11.28 -16.44 -17.56
CA LYS A 246 -11.29 -15.42 -18.63
C LYS A 246 -11.65 -14.04 -18.13
N LYS A 247 -12.54 -13.94 -17.15
CA LYS A 247 -13.06 -12.70 -16.58
C LYS A 247 -13.04 -12.75 -15.06
N PHE A 248 -12.52 -11.68 -14.47
CA PHE A 248 -12.67 -11.41 -13.04
C PHE A 248 -13.97 -10.62 -12.82
N THR A 249 -14.81 -11.09 -11.90
CA THR A 249 -16.06 -10.43 -11.52
C THR A 249 -16.05 -10.19 -10.02
N ALA A 250 -16.05 -8.91 -9.62
CA ALA A 250 -16.08 -8.53 -8.20
C ALA A 250 -17.40 -8.97 -7.53
N ASP A 251 -17.31 -9.35 -6.25
CA ASP A 251 -18.48 -9.75 -5.44
C ASP A 251 -19.46 -8.57 -5.30
N THR A 252 -20.77 -8.86 -5.28
CA THR A 252 -21.82 -7.83 -5.24
C THR A 252 -21.68 -6.91 -4.02
N ASP A 253 -21.44 -7.44 -2.82
CA ASP A 253 -21.26 -6.63 -1.61
C ASP A 253 -20.07 -5.67 -1.74
N PHE A 254 -19.02 -6.10 -2.47
CA PHE A 254 -17.84 -5.28 -2.75
C PHE A 254 -18.18 -4.15 -3.72
N THR A 255 -18.93 -4.45 -4.78
CA THR A 255 -19.39 -3.44 -5.74
C THR A 255 -20.41 -2.48 -5.13
N ASP A 256 -21.28 -2.96 -4.24
CA ASP A 256 -22.26 -2.12 -3.55
C ASP A 256 -21.58 -1.11 -2.64
N TYR A 257 -20.56 -1.55 -1.88
CA TYR A 257 -19.74 -0.67 -1.06
C TYR A 257 -19.08 0.40 -1.93
N LEU A 258 -18.34 0.00 -2.98
CA LEU A 258 -17.57 0.92 -3.81
C LEU A 258 -18.41 1.86 -4.68
N ARG A 259 -19.61 1.45 -5.09
CA ARG A 259 -20.48 2.24 -5.97
C ARG A 259 -21.48 3.08 -5.21
N PHE A 260 -22.02 2.58 -4.10
CA PHE A 260 -23.16 3.20 -3.41
C PHE A 260 -22.85 3.58 -1.96
N GLY A 261 -21.63 3.36 -1.48
CA GLY A 261 -21.28 3.62 -0.09
C GLY A 261 -21.96 2.70 0.91
N LYS A 262 -22.52 1.58 0.45
CA LYS A 262 -23.27 0.65 1.31
C LYS A 262 -22.36 0.09 2.40
N GLY A 263 -22.66 0.43 3.64
CA GLY A 263 -21.93 -0.03 4.82
C GLY A 263 -20.82 0.87 5.31
N ILE A 264 -20.75 2.11 4.81
CA ILE A 264 -20.03 3.17 5.50
C ILE A 264 -20.74 3.45 6.84
N ASP A 265 -19.97 3.59 7.91
CA ASP A 265 -20.51 3.82 9.25
C ASP A 265 -21.09 5.23 9.36
N GLY A 266 -22.40 5.36 9.54
CA GLY A 266 -23.07 6.62 9.88
C GLY A 266 -24.46 6.80 9.26
N GLU A 267 -25.06 7.96 9.53
CA GLU A 267 -26.35 8.39 8.99
C GLU A 267 -26.12 9.33 7.79
N VAL A 268 -26.62 8.93 6.61
CA VAL A 268 -26.57 9.79 5.41
C VAL A 268 -27.52 10.96 5.61
N PHE A 269 -26.96 12.17 5.65
CA PHE A 269 -27.73 13.41 5.66
C PHE A 269 -28.24 13.75 4.25
N ASP A 270 -27.36 13.62 3.25
CA ASP A 270 -27.72 13.74 1.83
C ASP A 270 -26.67 13.08 0.94
N ASP A 271 -27.12 12.20 0.04
CA ASP A 271 -26.34 11.58 -1.03
C ASP A 271 -26.74 12.12 -2.43
N PHE A 272 -27.66 13.08 -2.46
CA PHE A 272 -28.16 13.74 -3.67
C PHE A 272 -28.83 12.83 -4.71
N GLU A 273 -29.08 11.54 -4.41
CA GLU A 273 -29.78 10.61 -5.31
C GLU A 273 -31.25 10.98 -5.50
N SER A 274 -31.83 11.68 -4.51
CA SER A 274 -33.20 12.22 -4.56
C SER A 274 -33.28 13.67 -5.04
N GLY A 275 -32.15 14.23 -5.50
CA GLY A 275 -32.00 15.63 -5.90
C GLY A 275 -31.94 16.60 -4.72
N THR A 276 -32.03 17.91 -4.98
CA THR A 276 -31.74 18.98 -4.02
C THR A 276 -32.97 19.58 -3.33
N LYS A 277 -34.06 18.81 -3.18
CA LYS A 277 -35.36 19.32 -2.67
C LYS A 277 -35.28 19.92 -1.26
N GLU A 278 -34.39 19.40 -0.43
CA GLU A 278 -34.16 19.85 0.94
C GLU A 278 -33.17 21.03 1.04
N TRP A 279 -32.73 21.56 -0.11
CA TRP A 279 -31.75 22.63 -0.20
C TRP A 279 -32.32 23.90 -0.80
N VAL A 280 -31.97 25.03 -0.20
CA VAL A 280 -32.26 26.36 -0.76
C VAL A 280 -31.12 26.75 -1.67
N VAL A 281 -31.37 26.68 -2.99
CA VAL A 281 -30.38 27.00 -4.01
C VAL A 281 -30.54 28.45 -4.46
N LYS A 282 -29.46 29.22 -4.44
CA LYS A 282 -29.34 30.54 -5.07
C LYS A 282 -28.56 30.39 -6.36
N ASN A 283 -29.19 30.81 -7.48
CA ASN A 283 -28.74 30.62 -8.87
C ASN A 283 -28.91 29.18 -9.38
N SER A 284 -28.84 28.97 -10.69
CA SER A 284 -29.05 27.65 -11.33
C SER A 284 -27.80 26.76 -11.40
N ALA A 285 -26.76 27.05 -10.62
CA ALA A 285 -25.43 26.45 -10.79
C ALA A 285 -25.26 25.01 -10.28
N PHE A 286 -26.25 24.47 -9.55
CA PHE A 286 -26.17 23.15 -8.93
C PHE A 286 -27.10 22.10 -9.59
N PHE A 287 -27.52 22.32 -10.84
CA PHE A 287 -28.46 21.44 -11.54
C PHE A 287 -27.85 20.82 -12.81
N GLY A 288 -28.14 19.54 -13.07
CA GLY A 288 -27.97 18.91 -14.38
C GLY A 288 -26.53 18.61 -14.79
N LEU A 289 -25.82 17.79 -14.02
CA LEU A 289 -24.43 17.43 -14.28
C LEU A 289 -24.34 16.24 -15.26
N SER A 290 -23.52 16.41 -16.30
CA SER A 290 -23.09 15.32 -17.17
C SER A 290 -21.82 14.69 -16.57
N PRO A 291 -21.77 13.38 -16.29
CA PRO A 291 -20.66 12.70 -15.58
C PRO A 291 -19.28 12.74 -16.25
N ARG A 292 -19.14 13.32 -17.45
CA ARG A 292 -17.99 13.02 -18.32
C ARG A 292 -16.62 13.48 -17.81
N HIS A 293 -16.56 14.28 -16.75
CA HIS A 293 -15.29 14.84 -16.27
C HIS A 293 -15.03 14.73 -14.76
N ILE A 294 -15.94 14.13 -13.97
CA ILE A 294 -15.77 13.92 -12.53
C ILE A 294 -15.97 12.45 -12.19
N SER A 295 -15.15 11.93 -11.27
CA SER A 295 -15.21 10.53 -10.83
C SER A 295 -15.13 10.39 -9.30
N GLY A 296 -15.49 9.21 -8.79
CA GLY A 296 -15.31 8.85 -7.38
C GLY A 296 -16.45 9.25 -6.43
N TYR A 297 -17.55 9.81 -6.95
CA TYR A 297 -18.80 9.94 -6.20
C TYR A 297 -19.48 8.58 -6.08
N LEU A 298 -20.42 8.49 -5.15
CA LEU A 298 -21.20 7.31 -4.84
C LEU A 298 -22.63 7.51 -5.34
N GLY A 299 -23.22 6.46 -5.89
CA GLY A 299 -24.53 6.54 -6.52
C GLY A 299 -24.45 7.00 -7.97
N ASN A 300 -25.51 7.66 -8.41
CA ASN A 300 -25.67 8.12 -9.79
C ASN A 300 -25.65 9.65 -9.88
N SER A 301 -25.67 10.34 -8.75
CA SER A 301 -25.79 11.78 -8.64
C SER A 301 -24.80 12.34 -7.63
N PHE A 302 -24.52 13.62 -7.78
CA PHE A 302 -23.82 14.45 -6.82
C PHE A 302 -24.28 15.89 -7.06
N VAL A 303 -23.90 16.81 -6.17
CA VAL A 303 -24.19 18.22 -6.39
C VAL A 303 -22.91 19.00 -6.65
N GLY A 304 -22.96 19.97 -7.55
CA GLY A 304 -21.78 20.78 -7.85
C GLY A 304 -21.99 21.74 -9.00
N THR A 305 -20.97 22.56 -9.24
CA THR A 305 -20.92 23.58 -10.30
C THR A 305 -20.07 23.18 -11.49
N ALA A 306 -19.57 21.95 -11.49
CA ALA A 306 -18.75 21.33 -12.51
C ALA A 306 -19.53 20.98 -13.79
N THR A 307 -20.17 21.98 -14.40
CA THR A 307 -20.94 21.81 -15.63
C THR A 307 -20.10 22.22 -16.84
N ASP A 308 -20.54 21.85 -18.05
CA ASP A 308 -19.91 22.29 -19.31
C ASP A 308 -19.86 23.83 -19.46
N LYS A 309 -20.69 24.56 -18.70
CA LYS A 309 -20.68 26.01 -18.61
C LYS A 309 -20.18 26.43 -17.23
N HIS A 310 -19.29 27.43 -17.18
CA HIS A 310 -18.88 27.99 -15.91
C HIS A 310 -20.12 28.48 -15.15
N SER A 311 -20.34 27.97 -13.94
CA SER A 311 -21.51 28.28 -13.12
C SER A 311 -21.07 28.60 -11.70
N THR A 312 -21.77 29.53 -11.04
CA THR A 312 -21.50 29.93 -9.65
C THR A 312 -22.80 30.00 -8.87
N GLY A 313 -22.75 29.64 -7.60
CA GLY A 313 -23.95 29.57 -6.79
C GLY A 313 -23.67 29.29 -5.33
N ILE A 314 -24.73 29.39 -4.54
CA ILE A 314 -24.71 28.97 -3.14
C ILE A 314 -25.93 28.12 -2.90
N MET A 315 -25.75 26.93 -2.33
CA MET A 315 -26.86 26.14 -1.81
C MET A 315 -26.72 25.96 -0.30
N LYS A 316 -27.85 25.98 0.40
CA LYS A 316 -27.92 25.85 1.86
C LYS A 316 -28.83 24.71 2.25
N SER A 317 -28.38 23.86 3.18
CA SER A 317 -29.18 22.76 3.70
C SER A 317 -30.28 23.27 4.63
N LYS A 318 -31.23 22.40 4.99
CA LYS A 318 -32.01 22.57 6.21
C LYS A 318 -31.12 22.64 7.45
N THR A 319 -31.62 23.30 8.50
CA THR A 319 -30.97 23.27 9.81
C THR A 319 -31.08 21.88 10.43
N PHE A 320 -30.02 21.43 11.07
CA PHE A 320 -29.95 20.19 11.82
C PHE A 320 -29.24 20.41 13.15
N LYS A 321 -29.41 19.46 14.08
CA LYS A 321 -28.72 19.46 15.36
C LYS A 321 -27.50 18.54 15.28
N ILE A 322 -26.33 19.03 15.73
CA ILE A 322 -25.10 18.24 15.74
C ILE A 322 -25.16 17.24 16.90
N ASN A 323 -25.38 15.95 16.60
CA ASN A 323 -25.49 14.88 17.60
C ASN A 323 -24.37 13.82 17.49
N HIS A 324 -23.65 13.80 16.37
CA HIS A 324 -22.51 12.92 16.14
C HIS A 324 -21.19 13.66 16.34
N ASN A 325 -20.10 12.90 16.49
CA ASN A 325 -18.76 13.46 16.70
C ASN A 325 -18.09 13.95 15.42
N ALA A 326 -18.50 13.45 14.24
CA ALA A 326 -17.97 13.82 12.95
C ALA A 326 -19.07 14.09 11.90
N ILE A 327 -18.77 15.01 10.98
CA ILE A 327 -19.50 15.20 9.72
C ILE A 327 -18.52 14.93 8.59
N ASN A 328 -18.81 13.93 7.76
CA ASN A 328 -17.96 13.50 6.66
C ASN A 328 -18.66 13.74 5.33
N PHE A 329 -17.89 13.87 4.26
CA PHE A 329 -18.41 14.09 2.92
C PHE A 329 -17.34 13.76 1.88
N LEU A 330 -17.80 13.47 0.67
CA LEU A 330 -16.95 13.44 -0.51
C LEU A 330 -16.93 14.84 -1.13
N ILE A 331 -15.73 15.32 -1.49
CA ILE A 331 -15.56 16.60 -2.19
C ILE A 331 -14.55 16.47 -3.33
N ALA A 332 -14.81 17.19 -4.42
CA ALA A 332 -13.91 17.40 -5.56
C ALA A 332 -13.93 18.88 -6.00
N GLY A 333 -12.95 19.30 -6.79
CA GLY A 333 -12.88 20.63 -7.39
C GLY A 333 -11.72 21.48 -6.91
N GLY A 334 -11.89 22.80 -6.99
CA GLY A 334 -10.84 23.78 -6.77
C GLY A 334 -10.32 23.85 -5.34
N LEU A 335 -9.01 24.07 -5.20
CA LEU A 335 -8.35 24.42 -3.93
C LEU A 335 -8.42 25.95 -3.73
N HIS A 336 -9.64 26.48 -3.70
CA HIS A 336 -9.88 27.92 -3.51
C HIS A 336 -10.85 28.14 -2.32
N PRO A 337 -10.39 27.99 -1.07
CA PRO A 337 -11.27 27.97 0.11
C PRO A 337 -12.14 29.22 0.30
N ASP A 338 -11.75 30.36 -0.26
CA ASP A 338 -12.54 31.60 -0.18
C ASP A 338 -13.70 31.65 -1.20
N THR A 339 -13.63 30.86 -2.27
CA THR A 339 -14.54 30.93 -3.42
C THR A 339 -15.22 29.60 -3.75
N THR A 340 -14.56 28.45 -3.60
CA THR A 340 -15.08 27.10 -3.86
C THR A 340 -14.93 26.23 -2.62
N CYS A 341 -16.00 26.10 -1.82
CA CYS A 341 -15.93 25.38 -0.55
C CYS A 341 -17.29 24.91 -0.01
N ILE A 342 -17.23 23.87 0.81
CA ILE A 342 -18.30 23.46 1.71
C ILE A 342 -18.03 24.06 3.09
N LYS A 343 -19.07 24.54 3.76
CA LYS A 343 -19.02 25.24 5.05
C LYS A 343 -19.99 24.64 6.04
N LEU A 344 -19.58 24.54 7.30
CA LEU A 344 -20.49 24.36 8.44
C LEU A 344 -20.74 25.70 9.09
N VAL A 345 -22.00 26.07 9.26
CA VAL A 345 -22.40 27.34 9.86
C VAL A 345 -23.17 27.09 11.16
N VAL A 346 -22.73 27.74 12.24
CA VAL A 346 -23.35 27.69 13.57
C VAL A 346 -23.49 29.12 14.08
N ASP A 347 -24.66 29.49 14.59
CA ASP A 347 -24.96 30.86 15.08
C ASP A 347 -24.61 31.96 14.06
N GLY A 348 -24.83 31.68 12.77
CA GLY A 348 -24.54 32.60 11.66
C GLY A 348 -23.05 32.76 11.30
N LYS A 349 -22.16 31.98 11.92
CA LYS A 349 -20.71 32.02 11.67
C LYS A 349 -20.23 30.71 11.04
N THR A 350 -19.35 30.81 10.03
CA THR A 350 -18.62 29.66 9.51
C THR A 350 -17.68 29.13 10.58
N VAL A 351 -17.87 27.88 11.01
CA VAL A 351 -17.06 27.24 12.05
C VAL A 351 -16.18 26.11 11.50
N ARG A 352 -16.50 25.58 10.32
CA ARG A 352 -15.67 24.66 9.53
C ARG A 352 -15.78 24.99 8.05
N MET A 353 -14.73 24.71 7.29
CA MET A 353 -14.69 24.95 5.86
C MET A 353 -13.67 24.02 5.20
N THR A 354 -14.03 23.45 4.05
CA THR A 354 -13.15 22.61 3.23
C THR A 354 -13.35 22.95 1.75
N SER A 355 -12.26 22.98 0.98
CA SER A 355 -12.28 23.07 -0.49
C SER A 355 -11.80 21.76 -1.11
N GLY A 356 -11.92 21.63 -2.44
CA GLY A 356 -11.27 20.55 -3.17
C GLY A 356 -9.75 20.71 -3.20
N ASP A 357 -9.07 19.85 -3.98
CA ASP A 357 -7.61 19.77 -4.06
C ASP A 357 -7.07 19.98 -5.49
N ASN A 358 -7.81 20.74 -6.30
CA ASN A 358 -7.56 20.94 -7.74
C ASN A 358 -7.64 19.64 -8.55
N THR A 359 -8.49 18.70 -8.14
CA THR A 359 -8.76 17.49 -8.91
C THR A 359 -10.24 17.33 -9.18
N ASN A 360 -10.57 16.62 -10.25
CA ASN A 360 -11.94 16.28 -10.61
C ASN A 360 -12.44 15.01 -9.93
N VAL A 361 -11.80 14.60 -8.83
CA VAL A 361 -12.06 13.30 -8.23
C VAL A 361 -12.37 13.45 -6.77
N PHE A 362 -13.50 12.88 -6.40
CA PHE A 362 -14.03 12.91 -5.05
C PHE A 362 -13.11 12.18 -4.07
N LYS A 363 -12.83 12.86 -2.97
CA LYS A 363 -12.02 12.35 -1.85
C LYS A 363 -12.74 12.58 -0.55
N TRP A 364 -12.54 11.67 0.40
CA TRP A 364 -13.09 11.77 1.74
C TRP A 364 -12.43 12.89 2.50
N HIS A 365 -13.28 13.77 3.01
CA HIS A 365 -12.95 14.79 3.99
C HIS A 365 -13.98 14.75 5.12
N GLY A 366 -13.56 15.23 6.28
CA GLY A 366 -14.44 15.28 7.43
C GLY A 366 -14.08 16.37 8.42
N TRP A 367 -15.06 16.71 9.25
CA TRP A 367 -14.89 17.64 10.36
C TRP A 367 -15.14 16.92 11.68
N ASP A 368 -14.18 17.02 12.59
CA ASP A 368 -14.44 16.84 14.01
C ASP A 368 -15.31 18.00 14.52
N VAL A 369 -16.49 17.65 15.01
CA VAL A 369 -17.52 18.59 15.47
C VAL A 369 -17.92 18.33 16.93
N ARG A 370 -17.10 17.60 17.70
CA ARG A 370 -17.36 17.33 19.13
C ARG A 370 -17.55 18.61 19.95
N ASP A 371 -16.78 19.66 19.65
CA ASP A 371 -16.88 21.00 20.24
C ASP A 371 -18.19 21.74 19.92
N LEU A 372 -18.96 21.25 18.95
CA LEU A 372 -20.22 21.83 18.48
C LEU A 372 -21.44 20.98 18.84
N LYS A 373 -21.26 19.87 19.56
CA LYS A 373 -22.33 18.93 19.91
C LYS A 373 -23.49 19.64 20.63
N GLY A 374 -24.70 19.34 20.21
CA GLY A 374 -25.94 19.92 20.70
C GLY A 374 -26.35 21.25 20.06
N LYS A 375 -25.48 21.91 19.28
CA LYS A 375 -25.80 23.16 18.59
C LYS A 375 -26.60 22.89 17.31
N ASN A 376 -27.38 23.88 16.90
CA ASN A 376 -28.03 23.90 15.60
C ASN A 376 -27.04 24.42 14.55
N ALA A 377 -27.00 23.76 13.40
CA ALA A 377 -26.10 24.08 12.30
C ALA A 377 -26.81 23.93 10.96
N PHE A 378 -26.22 24.47 9.91
CA PHE A 378 -26.55 24.12 8.52
C PHE A 378 -25.27 24.09 7.68
N ILE A 379 -25.34 23.42 6.54
CA ILE A 379 -24.25 23.33 5.58
C ILE A 379 -24.51 24.31 4.44
N GLU A 380 -23.45 24.99 3.99
CA GLU A 380 -23.45 25.75 2.73
C GLU A 380 -22.44 25.14 1.77
N ILE A 381 -22.82 24.98 0.51
CA ILE A 381 -21.90 24.70 -0.58
C ILE A 381 -21.83 25.96 -1.44
N VAL A 382 -20.62 26.48 -1.62
CA VAL A 382 -20.35 27.80 -2.19
C VAL A 382 -19.41 27.64 -3.38
N ASP A 383 -19.84 28.20 -4.50
CA ASP A 383 -18.98 28.53 -5.62
C ASP A 383 -19.17 30.00 -6.02
N ARG A 384 -18.08 30.75 -6.00
CA ARG A 384 -17.98 32.15 -6.41
C ARG A 384 -16.80 32.38 -7.36
N ASP A 385 -16.06 31.33 -7.71
CA ASP A 385 -14.94 31.51 -8.62
C ASP A 385 -15.49 31.81 -10.01
N THR A 386 -14.95 32.79 -10.71
CA THR A 386 -15.32 33.09 -12.10
C THR A 386 -14.09 33.12 -13.01
N THR A 387 -12.95 32.71 -12.46
CA THR A 387 -11.62 33.06 -12.96
C THR A 387 -10.74 31.82 -13.22
N SER A 388 -11.03 30.70 -12.55
CA SER A 388 -10.23 29.47 -12.62
C SER A 388 -10.90 28.39 -13.48
N LYS A 389 -10.09 27.65 -14.25
CA LYS A 389 -10.55 26.45 -14.99
C LYS A 389 -10.95 25.30 -14.05
N LEU A 390 -10.45 25.29 -12.82
CA LEU A 390 -10.84 24.37 -11.74
C LEU A 390 -11.65 25.12 -10.66
N GLY A 391 -12.23 26.28 -11.00
CA GLY A 391 -13.09 27.07 -10.14
C GLY A 391 -14.48 26.48 -10.01
N PHE A 392 -14.57 25.19 -9.68
CA PHE A 392 -15.81 24.50 -9.36
C PHE A 392 -15.72 23.82 -8.00
N ILE A 393 -16.87 23.47 -7.45
CA ILE A 393 -16.98 22.52 -6.34
C ILE A 393 -17.98 21.42 -6.67
N ALA A 394 -17.68 20.21 -6.23
CA ALA A 394 -18.61 19.09 -6.24
C ALA A 394 -18.59 18.42 -4.87
N VAL A 395 -19.77 18.10 -4.35
CA VAL A 395 -19.98 17.48 -3.03
C VAL A 395 -20.93 16.30 -3.19
N ASP A 396 -20.65 15.24 -2.46
CA ASP A 396 -21.45 14.03 -2.40
C ASP A 396 -21.41 13.41 -1.00
N HIS A 397 -22.39 12.55 -0.70
CA HIS A 397 -22.42 11.64 0.43
C HIS A 397 -22.11 12.30 1.79
N ILE A 398 -22.86 13.35 2.14
CA ILE A 398 -22.77 14.00 3.45
C ILE A 398 -23.31 13.05 4.51
N LEU A 399 -22.47 12.73 5.49
CA LEU A 399 -22.64 11.66 6.46
C LEU A 399 -22.39 12.18 7.87
N PHE A 400 -23.28 11.90 8.82
CA PHE A 400 -23.05 12.12 10.24
C PHE A 400 -22.67 10.81 10.92
N SER A 401 -21.57 10.80 11.67
CA SER A 401 -21.11 9.56 12.32
C SER A 401 -20.19 9.86 13.50
N ASP A 402 -19.94 8.86 14.34
CA ASP A 402 -18.93 8.95 15.40
C ASP A 402 -17.54 8.48 14.92
N LYS A 403 -17.34 8.45 13.60
CA LYS A 403 -16.10 8.06 12.93
C LYS A 403 -15.66 9.13 11.94
N LEU A 404 -14.41 9.56 12.01
CA LEU A 404 -13.90 10.57 11.09
C LEU A 404 -13.29 9.93 9.84
N TYR A 405 -13.73 10.38 8.67
CA TYR A 405 -13.20 10.03 7.35
C TYR A 405 -12.54 11.26 6.71
N ASP A 406 -11.32 11.60 7.16
CA ASP A 406 -10.54 12.77 6.67
C ASP A 406 -9.20 12.36 6.06
N GLN A 407 -9.12 11.14 5.52
CA GLN A 407 -7.89 10.61 4.93
C GLN A 407 -7.44 11.34 3.65
N GLY A 408 -8.30 12.14 3.01
CA GLY A 408 -7.98 12.82 1.75
C GLY A 408 -7.74 11.84 0.59
N LEU A 409 -8.42 10.70 0.61
CA LEU A 409 -8.31 9.63 -0.39
C LEU A 409 -9.65 9.39 -1.07
N GLU A 410 -9.58 8.87 -2.30
CA GLU A 410 -10.74 8.36 -3.03
C GLU A 410 -11.45 7.27 -2.22
N HIS A 411 -12.76 7.11 -2.44
CA HIS A 411 -13.48 5.98 -1.88
C HIS A 411 -13.03 4.67 -2.55
N ALA A 412 -12.18 3.92 -1.85
CA ALA A 412 -11.64 2.65 -2.31
C ALA A 412 -11.32 1.74 -1.12
N LEU A 413 -11.06 0.47 -1.42
CA LEU A 413 -10.53 -0.48 -0.44
C LEU A 413 -9.02 -0.54 -0.60
N TRP A 414 -8.35 0.27 0.22
CA TRP A 414 -6.91 0.40 0.26
C TRP A 414 -6.27 -0.79 0.97
N LEU A 415 -5.25 -1.36 0.36
CA LEU A 415 -4.44 -2.41 0.97
C LEU A 415 -3.55 -1.82 2.08
N ASP A 416 -3.07 -0.59 1.92
CA ASP A 416 -2.27 0.11 2.92
C ASP A 416 -2.67 1.60 2.92
N TYR A 417 -2.87 2.18 4.11
CA TYR A 417 -3.21 3.59 4.25
C TYR A 417 -1.97 4.49 4.25
N GLY A 418 -0.80 3.92 4.51
CA GLY A 418 0.48 4.58 4.44
C GLY A 418 0.88 4.93 2.99
N PRO A 419 1.79 5.90 2.79
CA PRO A 419 2.14 6.36 1.47
C PRO A 419 3.38 5.67 0.88
N ASP A 420 3.95 4.69 1.58
CA ASP A 420 5.16 4.00 1.17
C ASP A 420 4.92 2.48 1.11
N TYR A 421 3.89 2.08 0.37
CA TYR A 421 3.60 0.69 0.04
C TYR A 421 2.97 0.63 -1.35
N TYR A 422 3.77 0.28 -2.35
CA TYR A 422 3.38 0.33 -3.75
C TYR A 422 3.82 -0.92 -4.53
N ALA A 423 3.30 -1.08 -5.76
CA ALA A 423 3.68 -2.14 -6.68
C ALA A 423 3.63 -3.56 -6.07
N THR A 424 2.67 -3.80 -5.16
CA THR A 424 2.57 -5.06 -4.42
C THR A 424 2.38 -6.25 -5.36
N ARG A 425 3.13 -7.32 -5.12
CA ARG A 425 2.98 -8.60 -5.80
C ARG A 425 2.94 -9.74 -4.81
N THR A 426 2.50 -10.90 -5.29
CA THR A 426 2.44 -12.15 -4.50
C THR A 426 3.33 -13.24 -5.05
N TRP A 427 3.89 -14.07 -4.17
CA TRP A 427 4.67 -15.24 -4.61
C TRP A 427 3.78 -16.34 -5.19
N ARG A 428 4.25 -16.96 -6.27
CA ARG A 428 3.66 -18.17 -6.86
C ARG A 428 4.51 -19.40 -6.55
N ASN A 429 3.90 -20.44 -5.99
CA ASN A 429 4.61 -21.68 -5.64
C ASN A 429 4.50 -22.74 -6.72
N TYR A 430 5.63 -23.01 -7.36
CA TYR A 430 5.77 -24.02 -8.42
C TYR A 430 6.39 -25.34 -7.92
N ASP A 431 6.79 -25.41 -6.66
CA ASP A 431 7.19 -26.66 -5.98
C ASP A 431 5.98 -27.48 -5.50
N ASN A 432 4.76 -26.94 -5.64
CA ASN A 432 3.53 -27.57 -5.14
C ASN A 432 3.56 -27.89 -3.63
N ASN A 433 4.39 -27.19 -2.85
CA ASN A 433 4.41 -27.34 -1.40
C ASN A 433 3.03 -27.02 -0.80
N ARG A 434 2.37 -28.01 -0.20
CA ARG A 434 1.02 -27.86 0.37
C ARG A 434 0.96 -26.78 1.45
N SER A 435 2.00 -26.59 2.25
CA SER A 435 2.00 -25.57 3.30
C SER A 435 1.90 -24.14 2.76
N PHE A 436 2.35 -23.92 1.51
CA PHE A 436 2.25 -22.64 0.83
C PHE A 436 0.94 -22.50 0.06
N ARG A 437 0.27 -23.58 -0.37
CA ARG A 437 -1.02 -23.48 -1.11
C ARG A 437 -2.11 -22.73 -0.33
N ASP A 438 -2.01 -22.74 0.99
CA ASP A 438 -2.98 -22.11 1.89
C ASP A 438 -2.45 -20.82 2.51
N THR A 439 -1.30 -20.30 2.04
CA THR A 439 -0.76 -19.02 2.49
C THR A 439 -0.32 -18.19 1.29
N VAL A 440 -0.94 -17.03 1.12
CA VAL A 440 -0.52 -16.07 0.11
C VAL A 440 0.50 -15.14 0.74
N PHE A 441 1.73 -15.15 0.22
CA PHE A 441 2.76 -14.19 0.64
C PHE A 441 2.79 -13.02 -0.33
N SER A 442 2.91 -11.80 0.19
CA SER A 442 3.07 -10.57 -0.58
C SER A 442 4.23 -9.73 -0.08
N ILE A 443 4.71 -8.85 -0.95
CA ILE A 443 5.67 -7.79 -0.64
C ILE A 443 5.37 -6.61 -1.54
N GLY A 444 5.64 -5.40 -1.07
CA GLY A 444 5.49 -4.18 -1.84
C GLY A 444 6.70 -3.29 -1.68
N TRP A 445 6.93 -2.43 -2.67
CA TRP A 445 7.98 -1.43 -2.63
C TRP A 445 7.70 -0.42 -1.53
N MET A 446 8.64 -0.26 -0.58
CA MET A 446 8.67 0.84 0.38
C MET A 446 9.31 2.08 -0.24
N GLY A 447 8.57 2.65 -1.17
CA GLY A 447 8.90 3.93 -1.79
C GLY A 447 7.66 4.64 -2.29
N ASN A 448 7.88 5.83 -2.81
CA ASN A 448 6.82 6.72 -3.26
C ASN A 448 7.37 7.60 -4.38
N TRP A 449 6.78 7.51 -5.58
CA TRP A 449 7.27 8.22 -6.76
C TRP A 449 7.30 9.75 -6.60
N ASP A 450 6.52 10.31 -5.68
CA ASP A 450 6.56 11.75 -5.37
C ASP A 450 7.97 12.21 -4.95
N TYR A 451 8.70 11.38 -4.20
CA TYR A 451 9.99 11.76 -3.62
C TYR A 451 11.09 10.69 -3.70
N ALA A 452 10.87 9.55 -4.35
CA ALA A 452 11.82 8.45 -4.42
C ALA A 452 13.21 8.88 -4.96
N ASN A 453 13.25 9.81 -5.92
CA ASN A 453 14.51 10.35 -6.47
C ASN A 453 15.28 11.25 -5.49
N LYS A 454 14.64 11.72 -4.42
CA LYS A 454 15.17 12.71 -3.48
C LYS A 454 15.45 12.14 -2.07
N VAL A 455 15.16 10.86 -1.82
CA VAL A 455 15.39 10.29 -0.48
C VAL A 455 16.86 10.41 -0.05
N PRO A 456 17.20 10.66 1.21
CA PRO A 456 18.55 11.04 1.65
C PRO A 456 19.54 9.89 1.87
N THR A 457 19.47 8.84 1.07
CA THR A 457 20.34 7.66 1.15
C THR A 457 21.53 7.76 0.19
N THR A 458 22.71 7.30 0.64
CA THR A 458 23.96 7.28 -0.15
C THR A 458 24.29 5.92 -0.75
N TRP A 459 23.72 4.84 -0.20
CA TRP A 459 23.95 3.46 -0.65
C TRP A 459 23.07 3.06 -1.84
N GLY A 460 21.96 3.74 -2.07
CA GLY A 460 20.96 3.37 -3.06
C GLY A 460 19.65 4.10 -2.84
N LYS A 461 18.58 3.67 -3.50
CA LYS A 461 17.22 4.25 -3.37
C LYS A 461 16.20 3.12 -3.33
N GLY A 462 15.21 3.25 -2.44
CA GLY A 462 14.16 2.24 -2.25
C GLY A 462 14.62 1.01 -1.47
N PHE A 463 13.63 0.28 -0.96
CA PHE A 463 13.75 -1.04 -0.34
C PHE A 463 12.36 -1.68 -0.34
N GLU A 464 12.28 -2.97 -0.04
CA GLU A 464 11.01 -3.69 0.01
C GLU A 464 10.40 -3.67 1.41
N SER A 465 9.07 -3.80 1.50
CA SER A 465 8.36 -3.93 2.77
C SER A 465 8.73 -5.21 3.50
N LEU A 466 8.28 -5.32 4.75
CA LEU A 466 8.13 -6.63 5.37
C LEU A 466 7.28 -7.53 4.47
N PRO A 467 7.69 -8.79 4.24
CA PRO A 467 6.81 -9.77 3.63
C PRO A 467 5.59 -10.00 4.52
N ARG A 468 4.42 -10.06 3.88
CA ARG A 468 3.12 -10.20 4.54
C ARG A 468 2.46 -11.50 4.09
N THR A 469 1.60 -12.01 4.95
CA THR A 469 0.60 -13.03 4.61
C THR A 469 -0.73 -12.34 4.35
N LEU A 470 -1.45 -12.77 3.31
CA LEU A 470 -2.78 -12.29 2.96
C LEU A 470 -3.82 -13.36 3.26
N THR A 471 -4.87 -12.97 3.97
CA THR A 471 -6.07 -13.79 4.20
C THR A 471 -7.33 -12.92 4.06
N LEU A 472 -8.50 -13.55 3.94
CA LEU A 472 -9.77 -12.84 3.93
C LEU A 472 -10.51 -13.02 5.24
N LYS A 473 -11.08 -11.93 5.75
CA LYS A 473 -12.06 -11.94 6.83
C LYS A 473 -13.40 -11.46 6.29
N LYS A 474 -14.48 -12.13 6.68
CA LYS A 474 -15.84 -11.71 6.34
C LYS A 474 -16.23 -10.52 7.21
N SER A 475 -16.80 -9.48 6.61
CA SER A 475 -17.50 -8.39 7.31
C SER A 475 -18.96 -8.32 6.86
N ASP A 476 -19.71 -7.37 7.42
CA ASP A 476 -21.12 -7.14 7.07
C ASP A 476 -21.32 -6.66 5.62
N TYR A 477 -20.24 -6.25 4.95
CA TYR A 477 -20.25 -5.67 3.61
C TYR A 477 -19.27 -6.39 2.67
N GLY A 478 -19.15 -7.71 2.86
CA GLY A 478 -18.33 -8.60 2.04
C GLY A 478 -16.99 -8.97 2.66
N TYR A 479 -16.12 -9.61 1.90
CA TYR A 479 -14.79 -9.99 2.37
C TYR A 479 -13.82 -8.81 2.35
N ARG A 480 -12.89 -8.78 3.31
CA ARG A 480 -11.80 -7.80 3.42
C ARG A 480 -10.46 -8.51 3.54
N LEU A 481 -9.43 -7.97 2.89
CA LEU A 481 -8.06 -8.47 3.04
C LEU A 481 -7.52 -8.11 4.41
N ILE A 482 -6.89 -9.09 5.04
CA ILE A 482 -6.16 -8.98 6.28
C ILE A 482 -4.69 -9.28 5.99
N GLN A 483 -3.81 -8.47 6.54
CA GLN A 483 -2.37 -8.55 6.34
C GLN A 483 -1.62 -8.78 7.63
N MET A 484 -0.82 -9.84 7.69
CA MET A 484 0.05 -10.09 8.84
C MET A 484 1.51 -10.24 8.42
N PRO A 485 2.47 -9.62 9.13
CA PRO A 485 3.89 -9.81 8.85
C PRO A 485 4.26 -11.28 9.03
N VAL A 486 5.13 -11.81 8.17
CA VAL A 486 5.50 -13.23 8.21
C VAL A 486 6.07 -13.63 9.59
N THR A 487 5.64 -14.79 10.09
CA THR A 487 6.04 -15.28 11.41
C THR A 487 7.54 -15.56 11.51
N ALA A 488 8.22 -15.80 10.39
CA ALA A 488 9.67 -15.96 10.32
C ALA A 488 10.43 -14.75 10.90
N LEU A 489 9.87 -13.54 10.89
CA LEU A 489 10.49 -12.35 11.50
C LEU A 489 10.73 -12.52 13.01
N ASN A 490 9.97 -13.39 13.68
CA ASN A 490 10.14 -13.66 15.11
C ASN A 490 11.55 -14.18 15.45
N GLN A 491 12.25 -14.79 14.49
CA GLN A 491 13.63 -15.26 14.68
C GLN A 491 14.64 -14.13 14.89
N LEU A 492 14.29 -12.90 14.50
CA LEU A 492 15.12 -11.71 14.70
C LEU A 492 14.98 -11.13 16.11
N ARG A 493 13.94 -11.52 16.87
CA ARG A 493 13.65 -10.97 18.19
C ARG A 493 14.78 -11.26 19.18
N SER A 494 15.21 -10.23 19.87
CA SER A 494 16.15 -10.30 21.00
C SER A 494 15.79 -9.26 22.06
N ASN A 495 16.35 -9.38 23.26
CA ASN A 495 16.23 -8.36 24.32
C ASN A 495 14.78 -7.91 24.60
N LEU A 496 13.91 -8.85 24.98
CA LEU A 496 12.51 -8.54 25.31
C LEU A 496 12.42 -7.59 26.52
N PHE A 497 11.73 -6.48 26.33
CA PHE A 497 11.07 -5.73 27.39
C PHE A 497 9.58 -6.13 27.41
N SER A 498 9.08 -6.60 28.54
CA SER A 498 7.68 -6.98 28.71
C SER A 498 7.06 -6.23 29.88
N GLY A 499 5.80 -5.85 29.74
CA GLY A 499 4.98 -5.31 30.81
C GLY A 499 3.49 -5.59 30.58
N SER A 500 2.75 -5.61 31.69
CA SER A 500 1.31 -5.87 31.71
C SER A 500 0.61 -4.90 32.65
N ALA A 501 -0.62 -4.51 32.30
CA ALA A 501 -1.42 -3.55 33.06
C ALA A 501 -0.64 -2.26 33.42
N ILE A 502 0.16 -1.74 32.48
CA ILE A 502 0.91 -0.50 32.69
C ILE A 502 -0.08 0.66 32.61
N LYS A 503 -0.24 1.37 33.72
CA LYS A 503 -1.06 2.56 33.79
C LYS A 503 -0.30 3.78 33.24
N LEU A 504 -0.79 4.33 32.14
CA LEU A 504 -0.34 5.61 31.58
C LEU A 504 -1.12 6.73 32.25
N LYS A 505 -0.40 7.68 32.83
CA LYS A 505 -1.01 8.84 33.49
C LYS A 505 -1.19 9.96 32.48
N LYS A 506 -2.35 10.63 32.53
CA LYS A 506 -2.60 11.82 31.70
C LYS A 506 -1.48 12.85 31.81
N ASN A 507 -1.14 13.48 30.69
CA ASN A 507 -0.13 14.53 30.57
C ASN A 507 1.28 14.12 31.06
N GLN A 508 1.57 12.82 31.11
CA GLN A 508 2.90 12.30 31.46
C GLN A 508 3.37 11.30 30.40
N ASN A 509 4.57 11.53 29.88
CA ASN A 509 5.20 10.59 28.97
C ASN A 509 5.82 9.44 29.77
N TRP A 510 5.43 8.21 29.46
CA TRP A 510 6.03 7.01 30.00
C TRP A 510 7.18 6.53 29.11
N LYS A 511 8.41 6.55 29.64
CA LYS A 511 9.67 6.44 28.87
C LYS A 511 10.56 5.26 29.31
N LYS A 512 9.96 4.10 29.59
CA LYS A 512 10.72 2.91 30.05
C LYS A 512 11.31 2.10 28.90
N VAL A 513 10.74 2.19 27.70
CA VAL A 513 11.29 1.57 26.48
C VAL A 513 12.40 2.47 25.95
N LYS A 514 13.62 1.94 25.87
CA LYS A 514 14.83 2.68 25.48
C LYS A 514 15.66 1.85 24.50
N PRO A 515 15.26 1.78 23.22
CA PRO A 515 16.02 1.02 22.24
C PRO A 515 17.36 1.72 21.98
N LYS A 516 18.42 0.94 21.74
CA LYS A 516 19.77 1.48 21.45
C LYS A 516 19.90 2.01 20.02
N ARG A 517 18.97 1.61 19.14
CA ARG A 517 18.91 1.95 17.72
C ARG A 517 17.47 1.75 17.24
N ASN A 518 17.11 2.36 16.11
CA ASN A 518 15.86 2.08 15.42
C ASN A 518 15.97 0.72 14.70
N SER A 519 15.57 -0.33 15.42
CA SER A 519 15.50 -1.73 14.98
C SER A 519 14.75 -2.55 16.02
N TYR A 520 13.43 -2.43 16.06
CA TYR A 520 12.61 -3.07 17.09
C TYR A 520 11.18 -3.33 16.62
N GLU A 521 10.55 -4.27 17.32
CA GLU A 521 9.14 -4.60 17.21
C GLU A 521 8.45 -4.21 18.52
N ILE A 522 7.33 -3.50 18.43
CA ILE A 522 6.41 -3.23 19.54
C ILE A 522 5.13 -4.01 19.28
N ASP A 523 4.71 -4.82 20.24
CA ASP A 523 3.47 -5.56 20.21
C ASP A 523 2.66 -5.25 21.48
N LEU A 524 1.54 -4.55 21.33
CA LEU A 524 0.78 -4.01 22.45
C LEU A 524 -0.72 -4.21 22.28
N GLU A 525 -1.41 -4.36 23.41
CA GLU A 525 -2.85 -4.20 23.52
C GLU A 525 -3.13 -3.07 24.52
N VAL A 526 -3.95 -2.10 24.13
CA VAL A 526 -4.26 -0.92 24.94
C VAL A 526 -5.76 -0.72 25.07
N ASN A 527 -6.19 -0.34 26.27
CA ASN A 527 -7.48 0.28 26.54
C ASN A 527 -7.23 1.80 26.61
N PRO A 528 -7.52 2.57 25.55
CA PRO A 528 -7.25 4.00 25.53
C PRO A 528 -8.23 4.81 26.40
N GLY A 529 -9.37 4.22 26.78
CA GLY A 529 -10.48 4.96 27.39
C GLY A 529 -11.18 5.83 26.34
N ASN A 530 -11.54 7.06 26.71
CA ASN A 530 -12.31 7.97 25.86
C ASN A 530 -11.46 9.09 25.22
N ASP A 531 -10.18 9.18 25.56
CA ASP A 531 -9.27 10.21 25.06
C ASP A 531 -8.11 9.62 24.26
N ILE A 532 -7.30 10.51 23.68
CA ILE A 532 -6.22 10.15 22.76
C ILE A 532 -5.14 9.34 23.48
N PHE A 533 -4.86 8.16 22.97
CA PHE A 533 -3.66 7.39 23.28
C PHE A 533 -2.61 7.61 22.18
N GLY A 534 -1.33 7.62 22.53
CA GLY A 534 -0.29 7.66 21.50
C GLY A 534 1.10 7.22 21.91
N ILE A 535 1.96 7.14 20.90
CA ILE A 535 3.35 6.73 20.98
C ILE A 535 4.17 7.76 20.19
N ASN A 536 5.05 8.47 20.88
CA ASN A 536 6.13 9.20 20.26
C ASN A 536 7.26 8.20 19.99
N LEU A 537 7.58 8.00 18.72
CA LEU A 537 8.65 7.15 18.23
C LEU A 537 9.75 8.04 17.67
N LEU A 538 10.96 7.49 17.52
CA LEU A 538 12.10 8.23 16.98
C LEU A 538 12.26 9.57 17.72
N VAL A 539 12.35 9.58 19.05
CA VAL A 539 12.47 10.82 19.82
C VAL A 539 13.94 11.18 20.00
N GLY A 540 14.30 12.43 19.69
CA GLY A 540 15.66 12.96 19.83
C GLY A 540 15.78 14.34 19.18
N ASP A 541 16.62 15.22 19.74
CA ASP A 541 16.86 16.58 19.22
C ASP A 541 15.60 17.41 18.90
N GLY A 542 14.55 17.28 19.72
CA GLY A 542 13.27 17.99 19.50
C GLY A 542 12.44 17.47 18.33
N ARG A 543 12.86 16.37 17.69
CA ARG A 543 12.14 15.67 16.60
C ARG A 543 11.49 14.39 17.12
N LYS A 544 10.41 14.00 16.45
CA LYS A 544 9.66 12.77 16.72
C LYS A 544 8.73 12.39 15.57
N LEU A 545 8.47 11.09 15.46
CA LEU A 545 7.32 10.52 14.76
C LEU A 545 6.20 10.33 15.79
N VAL A 546 4.97 10.74 15.47
CA VAL A 546 3.84 10.59 16.40
C VAL A 546 2.81 9.63 15.81
N LEU A 547 2.54 8.54 16.53
CA LEU A 547 1.39 7.69 16.30
C LEU A 547 0.35 7.98 17.37
N SER A 548 -0.88 8.33 17.00
CA SER A 548 -1.96 8.59 17.96
C SER A 548 -3.27 7.97 17.51
N TYR A 549 -4.07 7.53 18.46
CA TYR A 549 -5.42 7.01 18.24
C TYR A 549 -6.41 7.82 19.06
N ASP A 550 -7.43 8.37 18.40
CA ASP A 550 -8.57 9.02 19.06
C ASP A 550 -9.78 8.06 19.04
N PRO A 551 -10.15 7.48 20.20
CA PRO A 551 -11.27 6.54 20.29
C PRO A 551 -12.64 7.20 20.08
N SER A 552 -12.76 8.50 20.32
CA SER A 552 -14.04 9.22 20.21
C SER A 552 -14.46 9.49 18.76
N ILE A 553 -13.51 9.44 17.82
CA ILE A 553 -13.76 9.57 16.37
C ILE A 553 -13.17 8.40 15.57
N ALA A 554 -12.76 7.33 16.26
CA ALA A 554 -12.21 6.09 15.70
C ALA A 554 -11.15 6.32 14.59
N VAL A 555 -10.14 7.16 14.85
CA VAL A 555 -9.08 7.47 13.89
C VAL A 555 -7.69 7.22 14.46
N LEU A 556 -6.88 6.49 13.69
CA LEU A 556 -5.44 6.38 13.88
C LEU A 556 -4.73 7.42 12.99
N THR A 557 -3.80 8.18 13.57
CA THR A 557 -2.99 9.19 12.88
C THR A 557 -1.50 8.86 13.03
N LEU A 558 -0.79 8.82 11.91
CA LEU A 558 0.67 8.81 11.86
C LEU A 558 1.16 10.18 11.35
N ASP A 559 1.77 10.97 12.23
CA ASP A 559 2.35 12.28 11.89
C ASP A 559 3.87 12.16 11.75
N ARG A 560 4.34 12.21 10.49
CA ARG A 560 5.79 12.20 10.17
C ARG A 560 6.37 13.59 9.95
N SER A 561 5.58 14.65 10.14
CA SER A 561 5.98 16.00 9.75
C SER A 561 7.27 16.50 10.41
N ASN A 562 7.62 15.96 11.59
CA ASN A 562 8.80 16.34 12.35
C ASN A 562 9.70 15.15 12.72
N CYS A 563 9.77 14.11 11.87
CA CYS A 563 10.56 12.90 12.16
C CYS A 563 11.88 12.78 11.39
N THR A 564 12.20 13.72 10.49
CA THR A 564 13.40 13.67 9.62
C THR A 564 14.49 14.65 10.06
N ASP A 565 15.76 14.24 9.96
CA ASP A 565 16.91 15.13 10.10
C ASP A 565 17.44 15.66 8.76
N TYR A 566 16.87 15.22 7.64
CA TYR A 566 17.19 15.72 6.30
C TYR A 566 16.38 16.96 5.94
N LEU A 567 16.76 18.10 6.52
CA LEU A 567 16.07 19.38 6.34
C LEU A 567 16.66 20.25 5.22
N SER A 568 17.76 19.83 4.60
CA SER A 568 18.46 20.60 3.58
C SER A 568 17.71 20.67 2.25
N ASP A 569 16.84 19.70 1.95
CA ASP A 569 16.00 19.69 0.74
C ASP A 569 14.54 20.04 1.09
N LYS A 570 14.16 21.29 0.78
CA LYS A 570 12.81 21.82 1.02
C LYS A 570 11.73 21.14 0.15
N GLU A 571 12.09 20.70 -1.05
CA GLU A 571 11.15 20.04 -1.96
C GLU A 571 10.86 18.62 -1.49
N PHE A 572 11.90 17.88 -1.08
CA PHE A 572 11.73 16.59 -0.43
C PHE A 572 10.84 16.70 0.82
N THR A 573 11.18 17.61 1.74
CA THR A 573 10.45 17.75 3.01
C THR A 573 9.00 18.15 2.81
N LYS A 574 8.67 19.01 1.83
CA LYS A 574 7.29 19.38 1.49
C LYS A 574 6.43 18.17 1.07
N LEU A 575 7.02 17.21 0.35
CA LEU A 575 6.33 16.02 -0.14
C LEU A 575 6.28 14.93 0.94
N PHE A 576 7.35 14.77 1.71
CA PHE A 576 7.50 13.77 2.76
C PHE A 576 6.72 14.11 4.05
N ALA A 577 6.76 15.37 4.52
CA ALA A 577 6.20 15.78 5.80
C ALA A 577 4.66 15.80 5.76
N LYS A 578 4.04 14.67 6.09
CA LYS A 578 2.59 14.46 6.03
C LYS A 578 2.06 13.81 7.31
N LYS A 579 0.79 14.12 7.59
CA LYS A 579 -0.06 13.32 8.47
C LYS A 579 -0.80 12.31 7.61
N ILE A 580 -0.89 11.09 8.11
CA ILE A 580 -1.62 10.00 7.49
C ILE A 580 -2.69 9.55 8.47
N GLN A 581 -3.92 9.42 7.99
CA GLN A 581 -5.05 9.01 8.81
C GLN A 581 -5.67 7.74 8.25
N SER A 582 -6.05 6.84 9.15
CA SER A 582 -6.82 5.64 8.85
C SER A 582 -7.99 5.52 9.84
N PRO A 583 -9.24 5.45 9.36
CA PRO A 583 -10.38 5.10 10.18
C PRO A 583 -10.21 3.68 10.75
N LEU A 584 -10.30 3.53 12.07
CA LEU A 584 -9.96 2.29 12.77
C LEU A 584 -10.87 2.07 13.99
N ASN A 585 -11.65 1.00 13.94
CA ASN A 585 -12.52 0.61 15.04
C ASN A 585 -11.71 -0.11 16.13
N MET A 586 -12.11 0.02 17.39
CA MET A 586 -11.66 -0.86 18.46
C MET A 586 -12.49 -2.15 18.49
N HIS A 587 -11.90 -3.21 19.06
CA HIS A 587 -12.61 -4.46 19.34
C HIS A 587 -12.67 -4.68 20.85
N ASN A 588 -13.87 -4.81 21.41
CA ASN A 588 -14.06 -4.98 22.86
C ASN A 588 -13.32 -3.92 23.69
N GLU A 589 -13.47 -2.64 23.31
CA GLU A 589 -12.83 -1.47 23.92
C GLU A 589 -11.29 -1.47 23.88
N LYS A 590 -10.70 -2.37 23.08
CA LYS A 590 -9.26 -2.56 22.94
C LYS A 590 -8.79 -2.21 21.54
N LEU A 591 -7.57 -1.69 21.49
CA LEU A 591 -6.79 -1.55 20.27
C LEU A 591 -5.55 -2.46 20.34
N ARG A 592 -5.36 -3.29 19.33
CA ARG A 592 -4.17 -4.14 19.17
C ARG A 592 -3.26 -3.56 18.10
N MET A 593 -1.98 -3.39 18.39
CA MET A 593 -1.00 -2.88 17.44
C MET A 593 0.28 -3.71 17.47
N ARG A 594 0.73 -4.10 16.28
CA ARG A 594 2.06 -4.68 16.04
C ARG A 594 2.83 -3.73 15.13
N ILE A 595 3.87 -3.09 15.66
CA ILE A 595 4.61 -2.00 15.04
C ILE A 595 6.06 -2.44 14.83
N PHE A 596 6.58 -2.28 13.62
CA PHE A 596 7.97 -2.56 13.27
C PHE A 596 8.65 -1.25 12.94
N VAL A 597 9.77 -0.93 13.62
CA VAL A 597 10.57 0.26 13.37
C VAL A 597 11.99 -0.13 13.00
N ASP A 598 12.38 0.22 11.77
CA ASP A 598 13.75 0.05 11.25
C ASP A 598 14.43 1.43 11.14
N GLN A 599 15.67 1.49 10.64
CA GLN A 599 16.42 2.74 10.54
C GLN A 599 15.73 3.81 9.69
N SER A 600 14.89 3.39 8.75
CA SER A 600 14.23 4.29 7.80
C SER A 600 12.82 3.85 7.42
N SER A 601 12.16 3.06 8.27
CA SER A 601 10.76 2.68 8.07
C SER A 601 10.01 2.50 9.37
N ILE A 602 8.69 2.59 9.25
CA ILE A 602 7.72 2.09 10.20
C ILE A 602 6.61 1.34 9.44
N GLU A 603 6.23 0.16 9.93
CA GLU A 603 5.06 -0.58 9.47
C GLU A 603 4.18 -0.93 10.68
N ILE A 604 2.89 -0.61 10.60
CA ILE A 604 1.93 -0.73 11.71
C ILE A 604 0.79 -1.66 11.27
N PHE A 605 0.64 -2.79 11.94
CA PHE A 605 -0.45 -3.75 11.72
C PHE A 605 -1.44 -3.62 12.89
N ASN A 606 -2.62 -3.08 12.60
CA ASN A 606 -3.65 -2.84 13.60
C ASN A 606 -4.70 -3.94 13.59
N ASN A 607 -5.21 -4.31 14.77
CA ASN A 607 -6.27 -5.29 14.96
C ASN A 607 -6.03 -6.57 14.15
N ASP A 608 -4.85 -7.15 14.32
CA ASP A 608 -4.43 -8.37 13.63
C ASP A 608 -4.51 -8.26 12.09
N GLY A 609 -4.20 -7.07 11.56
CA GLY A 609 -3.99 -6.86 10.13
C GLY A 609 -5.17 -6.27 9.36
N GLU A 610 -6.22 -5.82 10.05
CA GLU A 610 -7.41 -5.18 9.44
C GLU A 610 -7.09 -3.82 8.80
N SER A 611 -6.13 -3.09 9.36
CA SER A 611 -5.64 -1.83 8.81
C SER A 611 -4.12 -1.79 8.95
N VAL A 612 -3.44 -1.46 7.86
CA VAL A 612 -1.98 -1.35 7.81
C VAL A 612 -1.57 0.06 7.39
N ILE A 613 -0.52 0.57 8.01
CA ILE A 613 0.15 1.83 7.63
C ILE A 613 1.64 1.55 7.46
N SER A 614 2.16 1.83 6.27
CA SER A 614 3.59 1.75 5.96
C SER A 614 4.15 3.11 5.56
N ALA A 615 5.27 3.49 6.19
CA ALA A 615 5.90 4.77 5.96
C ALA A 615 7.41 4.66 6.02
N VAL A 616 8.12 5.29 5.08
CA VAL A 616 9.55 5.54 5.25
C VAL A 616 9.78 6.63 6.29
N THR A 617 10.89 6.54 7.01
CA THR A 617 11.33 7.49 8.03
C THR A 617 12.79 7.87 7.75
N PHE A 618 13.23 9.07 8.17
CA PHE A 618 14.63 9.50 8.02
C PHE A 618 15.16 10.20 9.29
N PRO A 619 15.10 9.54 10.46
CA PRO A 619 15.53 10.12 11.73
C PRO A 619 17.06 10.27 11.84
N ALA A 620 17.53 11.14 12.73
CA ALA A 620 18.94 11.13 13.14
C ALA A 620 19.32 9.79 13.82
N THR A 621 20.60 9.42 13.81
CA THR A 621 21.07 8.13 14.34
C THR A 621 20.81 7.96 15.84
N ASP A 622 20.85 9.05 16.59
CA ASP A 622 20.61 9.12 18.04
C ASP A 622 19.14 9.35 18.41
N GLN A 623 18.30 9.71 17.43
CA GLN A 623 16.86 9.86 17.55
C GLN A 623 16.18 8.47 17.69
N THR A 624 16.28 7.90 18.90
CA THR A 624 15.92 6.52 19.23
C THR A 624 14.86 6.42 20.33
N GLY A 625 14.48 7.51 20.97
CA GLY A 625 13.56 7.48 22.10
C GLY A 625 12.16 6.97 21.73
N VAL A 626 11.53 6.27 22.68
CA VAL A 626 10.15 5.80 22.61
C VAL A 626 9.41 6.27 23.86
N GLU A 627 8.28 6.93 23.67
CA GLU A 627 7.49 7.50 24.75
C GLU A 627 6.00 7.26 24.53
N PHE A 628 5.34 6.64 25.49
CA PHE A 628 3.90 6.43 25.47
C PHE A 628 3.20 7.58 26.17
N PHE A 629 2.08 8.05 25.65
CA PHE A 629 1.32 9.15 26.21
C PHE A 629 -0.19 8.91 26.10
N THR A 630 -0.92 9.66 26.91
CA THR A 630 -2.38 9.76 26.85
C THR A 630 -2.78 11.19 27.17
N GLU A 631 -3.75 11.71 26.44
CA GLU A 631 -4.36 13.02 26.65
C GLU A 631 -5.64 12.86 27.47
N GLY A 632 -6.07 13.88 28.22
CA GLY A 632 -7.35 13.86 28.95
C GLY A 632 -7.43 12.89 30.14
N ASN A 633 -7.50 11.58 29.88
CA ASN A 633 -7.69 10.49 30.83
C ASN A 633 -6.49 9.53 30.88
N ASP A 634 -6.45 8.71 31.93
CA ASP A 634 -5.47 7.63 32.04
C ASP A 634 -5.80 6.50 31.05
N ALA A 635 -4.77 5.88 30.47
CA ALA A 635 -4.90 4.70 29.61
C ALA A 635 -4.21 3.50 30.24
N ILE A 636 -4.61 2.29 29.83
CA ILE A 636 -4.01 1.05 30.33
C ILE A 636 -3.44 0.27 29.16
N LEU A 637 -2.11 0.09 29.15
CA LEU A 637 -1.49 -0.92 28.30
C LEU A 637 -1.71 -2.28 28.97
N ASN A 638 -2.66 -3.05 28.47
CA ASN A 638 -2.96 -4.39 28.99
C ASN A 638 -1.73 -5.30 28.81
N THR A 639 -1.13 -5.22 27.62
CA THR A 639 0.13 -5.89 27.29
C THR A 639 1.03 -4.95 26.52
N LEU A 640 2.34 -5.03 26.78
CA LEU A 640 3.38 -4.37 26.01
C LEU A 640 4.58 -5.30 25.95
N ASN A 641 4.89 -5.80 24.76
CA ASN A 641 6.13 -6.49 24.45
C ASN A 641 6.92 -5.67 23.46
N VAL A 642 8.21 -5.47 23.74
CA VAL A 642 9.13 -4.79 22.83
C VAL A 642 10.37 -5.65 22.66
N TRP A 643 10.65 -6.07 21.43
CA TRP A 643 11.88 -6.79 21.11
C TRP A 643 12.79 -5.91 20.28
N ASN A 644 14.09 -5.97 20.54
CA ASN A 644 15.05 -5.58 19.52
C ASN A 644 14.95 -6.58 18.36
N LEU A 645 15.14 -6.10 17.13
CA LEU A 645 15.26 -6.95 15.96
C LEU A 645 16.71 -6.97 15.48
N ASN A 646 17.26 -8.17 15.36
CA ASN A 646 18.58 -8.41 14.81
C ASN A 646 18.59 -8.14 13.30
N THR A 647 19.74 -7.71 12.79
CA THR A 647 19.94 -7.47 11.35
C THR A 647 19.89 -8.77 10.54
N ILE A 648 19.31 -8.71 9.34
CA ILE A 648 19.30 -9.82 8.37
C ILE A 648 20.61 -9.91 7.57
N TRP A 649 21.40 -8.83 7.55
CA TRP A 649 22.70 -8.77 6.87
C TRP A 649 23.73 -9.63 7.61
N LYS A 650 24.40 -10.56 6.90
CA LYS A 650 25.31 -11.56 7.47
C LYS A 650 26.75 -11.10 7.57
N GLY A 651 27.27 -11.04 8.79
CA GLY A 651 28.69 -10.90 9.10
C GLY A 651 28.88 -11.08 10.60
N SER A 652 29.94 -11.79 10.97
CA SER A 652 30.22 -12.20 12.34
C SER A 652 30.15 -11.02 13.32
N VAL A 653 29.10 -10.97 14.14
CA VAL A 653 29.18 -10.27 15.43
C VAL A 653 30.00 -11.17 16.34
N THR A 654 31.33 -11.13 16.19
CA THR A 654 32.19 -11.52 17.31
C THR A 654 32.04 -10.41 18.34
N SER A 655 31.37 -10.75 19.44
CA SER A 655 31.49 -10.02 20.69
C SER A 655 32.98 -9.76 20.96
N LYS A 656 33.37 -8.50 21.04
CA LYS A 656 34.51 -8.10 21.87
C LYS A 656 33.97 -7.49 23.15
#